data_AF-A0A5N5QR18-F1
#
_entry.id   AF-A0A5N5QR18-F1
#
_cell.length_a   1.000
_cell.length_b   1.000
_cell.length_c   1.000
_cell.angle_alpha   90.00
_cell.angle_beta   90.00
_cell.angle_gamma   90.00
#
_symmetry.space_group_name_H-M   'P 1'
#
loop_
_entity.id
_entity.type
_entity.pdbx_description
1 polymer ?
#
loop_
_entity_poly.entity_id
_entity_poly.type
_entity_poly.pdbx_seq_one_letter_code
_entity_poly.pdbx_strand_id
1 'polypeptide(L)'
;MTAIHPDPEPLHDTQTEPTQRPLKHHSQSPSPETHRQQVDSASSPDIPPQQQSNSEAIEPTRPPQISQHREAARKSAADVWQLKELQWPPDDETRPVIRIITQNENGPCGLIALCNILILRGDIVIEPPRRKSVSYEYLAGLIADHILSSPQLDPSSDDLAKALSTLPHTQQGMDLNPVFTSLSSFTTSPSSSTHATTLFDLSRVRLVHGWLADPQAPSFLALEKVRDYDAATNLIVNCDAIMGGRMVESVGEPTATSGVAGSESAGVKSEGERRMIEEAFLIRDFLESNPTQLTYHGLESLFNAMHARELVCLFRNSHLGVLYKRIDEYGQESLWTLVTDANFANESAVAWESLCDVDGAGSFFVDSRFRPASTAGGDYAGHAADQVAREQAQVEALAAEASDFEIARRLQAEEEEGERRRIAAEERRRREANGRQPVYAPQHQQRPQQPPIGQMGNLRISQQHITAEELASTGKKAKKDKDCVMITALKRLKLGDRAGVSQVAMFTLRRVVNHTPTFSRNARMFALYTPLRTERIPTFANQRGLPKLPVPKLRPTLDRYLKSLEPIIAESSGSHAVVEMQKRVKMAEEFENGIGKLAQARLIDLDNASENNWLDDNMWMKKAYHEWRAPLLINSNWWLLFHHDTTIPEYIKNHDGTNPFKEGIQLPTGGEISDWQIRRAAWLASRFMNFKERLDAQDIHPDSSRTGPFCMYQYTRFVLTLLNSLTPLYAGARHDILIQDFGHDCDMLSAIPPEKNGRHIHVMLNDWCYTVQVYDGAGRNVGVKELEHRLWEVVKDVQKREGKGERATRVGILTADERTRWAKSLQPKNREYLLTLSDQNRGSFRAIETAMFTISLDPYTLPPSANQNIDPHKQPVLDAHVRNTSSGINGLNRWFDKSLTVSIESNGRAGMNGEHSPCDALIPSIIVDYVVAEPIDVTAFDESLQKLGGVEYVGTGEGQHWKPLDWVVDATLSEEIQQAEARAKEIVEDSDASQLWFCEYAADWIKKSAKVSPDAYIQLALQLAWYKQRGEFTATYETASTRLFKHGRTDVIRTYSTDTRDFVKTMIDSNASPTTRLTALQRAITSHNAYTRDASTGKGCDRHLFGLKQMLRPGESSALFDDELFAKSSEWKLSTSGLSAGERFLGTGFGTVWPDGYGINYLAGPKIIKFGIESKYSSPTTSTAEFKAKVVESMREMKSLFNELDETASKAKL
;
A
#
# COMPACT_ATOMS: atom_id res chain seq x y z
N MET A 1 47.83 24.12 10.56
CA MET A 1 49.29 24.17 10.88
C MET A 1 49.68 22.86 11.54
N THR A 2 50.95 22.44 11.48
CA THR A 2 51.56 21.27 12.19
C THR A 2 50.77 19.95 12.08
N ALA A 3 51.04 18.98 11.19
CA ALA A 3 52.26 18.44 10.55
C ALA A 3 53.18 17.59 11.47
N ILE A 4 53.43 16.33 11.06
CA ILE A 4 54.68 15.53 11.23
C ILE A 4 54.62 14.24 10.36
N HIS A 5 55.77 13.90 9.76
CA HIS A 5 56.22 12.70 9.01
C HIS A 5 57.78 12.79 9.01
N PRO A 6 58.61 11.81 8.56
CA PRO A 6 58.35 10.47 8.00
C PRO A 6 59.24 9.32 8.60
N ASP A 7 59.12 8.08 8.09
CA ASP A 7 60.11 7.04 7.65
C ASP A 7 61.43 6.74 8.46
N PRO A 8 62.20 5.62 8.23
CA PRO A 8 62.21 4.67 7.09
C PRO A 8 62.44 3.14 7.39
N GLU A 9 62.50 2.33 6.32
CA GLU A 9 63.16 0.99 6.21
C GLU A 9 64.73 1.11 6.14
N PRO A 10 65.57 0.08 5.82
CA PRO A 10 65.39 -1.37 5.58
C PRO A 10 66.44 -2.30 6.25
N LEU A 11 66.39 -3.63 5.99
CA LEU A 11 67.56 -4.41 5.51
C LEU A 11 67.26 -5.90 5.15
N HIS A 12 68.18 -6.51 4.39
CA HIS A 12 68.15 -7.89 3.86
C HIS A 12 68.50 -8.99 4.88
N ASP A 13 68.14 -10.25 4.57
CA ASP A 13 69.17 -11.28 4.25
C ASP A 13 68.64 -12.37 3.28
N THR A 14 69.51 -13.28 2.81
CA THR A 14 69.29 -14.21 1.68
C THR A 14 69.86 -15.61 1.90
N GLN A 15 69.20 -16.68 1.39
CA GLN A 15 69.72 -18.04 1.06
C GLN A 15 68.54 -19.04 0.83
N THR A 16 68.56 -20.14 0.04
CA THR A 16 69.34 -20.60 -1.16
C THR A 16 68.64 -21.85 -1.74
N GLU A 17 68.68 -22.08 -3.06
CA GLU A 17 68.41 -23.42 -3.65
C GLU A 17 69.66 -24.35 -3.59
N PRO A 18 69.51 -25.69 -3.74
CA PRO A 18 70.06 -26.30 -4.97
C PRO A 18 69.36 -27.57 -5.54
N THR A 19 69.14 -27.52 -6.85
CA THR A 19 69.19 -28.56 -7.92
C THR A 19 69.46 -30.08 -7.68
N GLN A 20 68.50 -30.89 -8.17
CA GLN A 20 68.61 -32.05 -9.13
C GLN A 20 69.34 -33.42 -8.85
N ARG A 21 68.53 -34.51 -8.84
CA ARG A 21 68.70 -35.85 -9.56
C ARG A 21 69.89 -36.79 -9.16
N PRO A 22 70.04 -38.06 -9.67
CA PRO A 22 69.26 -38.87 -10.64
C PRO A 22 68.94 -40.39 -10.35
N LEU A 23 67.82 -40.89 -10.93
CA LEU A 23 67.55 -42.17 -11.65
C LEU A 23 68.08 -43.59 -11.23
N LYS A 24 67.17 -44.60 -11.28
CA LYS A 24 67.16 -45.89 -12.07
C LYS A 24 66.27 -46.98 -11.40
N HIS A 25 65.59 -47.97 -12.04
CA HIS A 25 65.28 -48.33 -13.45
C HIS A 25 64.04 -49.31 -13.51
N HIS A 26 63.19 -49.21 -14.57
CA HIS A 26 62.36 -50.21 -15.31
C HIS A 26 61.60 -51.41 -14.63
N SER A 27 60.57 -52.06 -15.21
CA SER A 27 60.17 -52.25 -16.64
C SER A 27 58.67 -52.54 -16.96
N GLN A 28 58.13 -51.90 -18.02
CA GLN A 28 57.33 -52.44 -19.17
C GLN A 28 55.89 -53.06 -19.05
N SER A 29 54.86 -52.29 -19.47
CA SER A 29 53.97 -52.41 -20.70
C SER A 29 53.52 -53.78 -21.31
N PRO A 30 52.44 -53.90 -22.16
CA PRO A 30 51.26 -53.03 -22.48
C PRO A 30 49.87 -53.77 -22.68
N SER A 31 48.85 -53.08 -23.23
CA SER A 31 47.51 -53.55 -23.73
C SER A 31 47.57 -54.32 -25.10
N PRO A 32 46.48 -54.87 -25.76
CA PRO A 32 45.19 -54.19 -26.12
C PRO A 32 43.87 -55.02 -26.37
N GLU A 33 42.75 -54.29 -26.56
CA GLU A 33 41.57 -54.40 -27.48
C GLU A 33 40.85 -55.71 -27.99
N THR A 34 39.50 -55.69 -27.82
CA THR A 34 38.39 -56.00 -28.79
C THR A 34 37.75 -57.40 -29.06
N HIS A 35 36.40 -57.34 -29.19
CA HIS A 35 35.46 -58.06 -30.11
C HIS A 35 34.74 -59.41 -29.81
N ARG A 36 33.40 -59.28 -29.63
CA ARG A 36 32.24 -59.98 -30.27
C ARG A 36 31.77 -61.43 -29.92
N GLN A 37 30.43 -61.49 -29.71
CA GLN A 37 29.43 -62.52 -30.11
C GLN A 37 29.23 -63.86 -29.34
N GLN A 38 28.19 -63.88 -28.49
CA GLN A 38 26.86 -64.55 -28.71
C GLN A 38 26.72 -66.10 -28.68
N VAL A 39 25.48 -66.57 -28.36
CA VAL A 39 24.81 -67.88 -28.66
C VAL A 39 24.41 -68.80 -27.44
N ASP A 40 23.14 -68.64 -27.04
CA ASP A 40 22.03 -69.61 -26.85
C ASP A 40 21.85 -70.69 -25.75
N SER A 41 20.54 -70.88 -25.44
CA SER A 41 19.80 -72.11 -25.05
C SER A 41 19.58 -72.41 -23.54
N ALA A 42 18.46 -73.01 -23.07
CA ALA A 42 17.32 -73.62 -23.78
C ALA A 42 15.97 -73.68 -23.00
N SER A 43 14.88 -73.97 -23.75
CA SER A 43 13.69 -74.80 -23.42
C SER A 43 12.36 -74.19 -22.89
N SER A 44 11.27 -74.64 -23.52
CA SER A 44 9.83 -74.48 -23.20
C SER A 44 9.04 -75.71 -23.70
N PRO A 45 7.79 -75.91 -23.23
CA PRO A 45 6.67 -76.46 -24.01
C PRO A 45 5.37 -75.62 -23.83
N ASP A 46 4.26 -75.75 -24.57
CA ASP A 46 3.92 -76.57 -25.76
C ASP A 46 2.79 -75.91 -26.61
N ILE A 47 2.37 -76.54 -27.71
CA ILE A 47 1.20 -76.16 -28.57
C ILE A 47 0.50 -77.44 -29.08
N PRO A 48 -0.80 -77.47 -29.49
CA PRO A 48 -1.15 -77.46 -30.93
C PRO A 48 -2.61 -76.90 -31.24
N PRO A 49 -3.27 -77.08 -32.42
CA PRO A 49 -3.07 -76.18 -33.57
C PRO A 49 -4.30 -75.81 -34.47
N GLN A 50 -4.10 -74.84 -35.38
CA GLN A 50 -4.55 -74.76 -36.80
C GLN A 50 -6.03 -74.90 -37.27
N GLN A 51 -6.44 -73.98 -38.18
CA GLN A 51 -6.71 -74.31 -39.60
C GLN A 51 -6.66 -73.08 -40.55
N GLN A 52 -6.85 -73.30 -41.87
CA GLN A 52 -6.37 -72.51 -43.04
C GLN A 52 -7.41 -72.58 -44.20
N SER A 53 -7.44 -71.84 -45.33
CA SER A 53 -6.78 -70.65 -45.95
C SER A 53 -7.51 -70.37 -47.31
N ASN A 54 -7.34 -69.30 -48.12
CA ASN A 54 -6.45 -68.13 -48.11
C ASN A 54 -7.32 -66.84 -48.39
N SER A 55 -7.23 -65.92 -49.38
CA SER A 55 -6.35 -65.48 -50.50
C SER A 55 -6.93 -64.13 -51.05
N GLU A 56 -6.30 -63.23 -51.83
CA GLU A 56 -4.90 -62.78 -52.02
C GLU A 56 -4.91 -61.46 -52.87
N ALA A 57 -4.29 -60.36 -52.40
CA ALA A 57 -4.00 -59.13 -53.16
C ALA A 57 -2.87 -58.32 -52.44
N ILE A 58 -2.13 -57.46 -53.16
CA ILE A 58 -0.81 -56.93 -52.72
C ILE A 58 -0.73 -55.40 -52.88
N GLU A 59 -0.19 -54.67 -51.88
CA GLU A 59 0.66 -53.46 -52.05
C GLU A 59 1.43 -53.12 -50.73
N PRO A 60 2.44 -52.21 -50.74
CA PRO A 60 3.61 -52.30 -49.83
C PRO A 60 3.57 -51.54 -48.48
N THR A 61 4.56 -51.84 -47.64
CA THR A 61 4.66 -51.46 -46.21
C THR A 61 5.25 -50.08 -45.92
N ARG A 62 4.88 -49.52 -44.74
CA ARG A 62 5.53 -48.36 -44.07
C ARG A 62 6.06 -48.75 -42.67
N PRO A 63 6.96 -47.97 -42.04
CA PRO A 63 7.59 -48.30 -40.74
C PRO A 63 6.63 -48.35 -39.52
N PRO A 64 7.06 -48.93 -38.38
CA PRO A 64 6.15 -49.35 -37.30
C PRO A 64 5.60 -48.22 -36.42
N GLN A 65 4.31 -48.34 -36.07
CA GLN A 65 3.59 -47.45 -35.16
C GLN A 65 3.94 -47.74 -33.69
N ILE A 66 4.85 -46.97 -33.09
CA ILE A 66 5.10 -46.99 -31.63
C ILE A 66 4.89 -45.60 -30.98
N SER A 67 4.83 -44.52 -31.76
CA SER A 67 4.56 -43.16 -31.26
C SER A 67 3.09 -42.95 -30.84
N GLN A 68 2.14 -43.32 -31.71
CA GLN A 68 0.74 -42.86 -31.62
C GLN A 68 0.02 -43.27 -30.33
N HIS A 69 0.29 -44.45 -29.75
CA HIS A 69 -0.31 -44.86 -28.47
C HIS A 69 0.19 -44.02 -27.27
N ARG A 70 1.43 -43.53 -27.29
CA ARG A 70 1.94 -42.59 -26.26
C ARG A 70 1.40 -41.17 -26.44
N GLU A 71 0.98 -40.83 -27.65
CA GLU A 71 0.45 -39.50 -27.99
C GLU A 71 -1.05 -39.39 -27.68
N ALA A 72 -1.83 -40.42 -28.01
CA ALA A 72 -3.23 -40.56 -27.58
C ALA A 72 -3.36 -40.58 -26.04
N ALA A 73 -2.53 -41.38 -25.36
CA ALA A 73 -2.51 -41.45 -23.89
C ALA A 73 -2.00 -40.16 -23.21
N ARG A 74 -1.35 -39.26 -23.95
CA ARG A 74 -0.99 -37.91 -23.47
C ARG A 74 -2.15 -36.92 -23.61
N LYS A 75 -2.96 -37.01 -24.68
CA LYS A 75 -4.17 -36.19 -24.81
C LYS A 75 -5.20 -36.52 -23.73
N SER A 76 -5.47 -37.80 -23.46
CA SER A 76 -6.42 -38.23 -22.42
C SER A 76 -6.01 -37.87 -20.97
N ALA A 77 -4.84 -37.25 -20.78
CA ALA A 77 -4.36 -36.78 -19.48
C ALA A 77 -4.41 -35.24 -19.33
N ALA A 78 -4.78 -34.51 -20.38
CA ALA A 78 -4.84 -33.04 -20.36
C ALA A 78 -6.20 -32.51 -19.86
N ASP A 79 -7.29 -33.15 -20.30
CA ASP A 79 -8.67 -32.65 -20.11
C ASP A 79 -9.33 -33.21 -18.84
N VAL A 80 -8.66 -33.06 -17.68
CA VAL A 80 -9.10 -33.61 -16.39
C VAL A 80 -9.18 -32.53 -15.31
N TRP A 81 -10.41 -32.21 -14.88
CA TRP A 81 -10.70 -31.16 -13.89
C TRP A 81 -10.89 -31.71 -12.48
N GLN A 82 -10.41 -30.98 -11.48
CA GLN A 82 -10.56 -31.36 -10.07
C GLN A 82 -11.93 -30.95 -9.53
N LEU A 83 -12.43 -31.71 -8.56
CA LEU A 83 -13.70 -31.48 -7.90
C LEU A 83 -13.50 -30.91 -6.49
N LYS A 84 -14.20 -29.83 -6.18
CA LYS A 84 -14.20 -29.16 -4.88
C LYS A 84 -15.49 -29.46 -4.12
N GLU A 85 -15.38 -29.75 -2.83
CA GLU A 85 -16.53 -30.01 -1.96
C GLU A 85 -17.18 -28.71 -1.49
N LEU A 86 -18.52 -28.64 -1.54
CA LEU A 86 -19.32 -27.46 -1.20
C LEU A 86 -20.55 -27.88 -0.39
N GLN A 87 -20.86 -27.17 0.71
CA GLN A 87 -22.12 -27.33 1.44
C GLN A 87 -23.21 -26.46 0.81
N TRP A 88 -24.31 -27.07 0.38
CA TRP A 88 -25.38 -26.40 -0.38
C TRP A 88 -26.71 -27.14 -0.20
N PRO A 89 -27.89 -26.48 -0.17
CA PRO A 89 -28.14 -25.03 -0.30
C PRO A 89 -27.71 -24.22 0.93
N PRO A 90 -27.58 -22.88 0.83
CA PRO A 90 -26.91 -22.07 1.85
C PRO A 90 -27.78 -21.73 3.07
N ASP A 91 -29.04 -22.18 3.10
CA ASP A 91 -30.07 -21.76 4.07
C ASP A 91 -30.78 -22.93 4.79
N ASP A 92 -30.30 -24.18 4.61
CA ASP A 92 -30.80 -25.40 5.30
C ASP A 92 -29.86 -25.74 6.48
N GLU A 93 -30.31 -26.47 7.51
CA GLU A 93 -29.42 -27.00 8.57
C GLU A 93 -28.95 -28.44 8.31
N THR A 94 -29.57 -29.15 7.36
CA THR A 94 -29.36 -30.57 7.04
C THR A 94 -28.55 -30.80 5.74
N ARG A 95 -27.79 -29.79 5.31
CA ARG A 95 -27.16 -29.67 3.98
C ARG A 95 -26.39 -30.93 3.52
N PRO A 96 -26.63 -31.44 2.29
CA PRO A 96 -25.69 -32.34 1.65
C PRO A 96 -24.37 -31.62 1.31
N VAL A 97 -23.31 -32.42 1.17
CA VAL A 97 -22.06 -31.99 0.53
C VAL A 97 -22.14 -32.37 -0.94
N ILE A 98 -22.18 -31.37 -1.81
CA ILE A 98 -22.10 -31.54 -3.27
C ILE A 98 -20.64 -31.33 -3.72
N ARG A 99 -20.33 -31.66 -4.99
CA ARG A 99 -19.03 -31.32 -5.58
C ARG A 99 -19.17 -30.48 -6.83
N ILE A 100 -18.62 -29.27 -6.78
CA ILE A 100 -18.47 -28.38 -7.93
C ILE A 100 -17.19 -28.72 -8.70
N ILE A 101 -17.18 -28.42 -9.99
CA ILE A 101 -16.06 -28.61 -10.90
C ILE A 101 -15.20 -27.34 -10.89
N THR A 102 -13.88 -27.52 -10.79
CA THR A 102 -12.91 -26.42 -10.83
C THR A 102 -12.19 -26.33 -12.17
N GLN A 103 -11.88 -25.11 -12.59
CA GLN A 103 -11.28 -24.77 -13.88
C GLN A 103 -9.77 -24.54 -13.72
N ASN A 104 -8.99 -25.17 -14.60
CA ASN A 104 -7.57 -24.87 -14.83
C ASN A 104 -7.41 -23.77 -15.87
N GLU A 105 -6.20 -23.22 -16.03
CA GLU A 105 -5.90 -22.05 -16.90
C GLU A 105 -6.40 -22.17 -18.35
N ASN A 106 -6.63 -23.38 -18.85
CA ASN A 106 -7.08 -23.67 -20.22
C ASN A 106 -8.46 -24.38 -20.28
N GLY A 107 -9.22 -24.41 -19.17
CA GLY A 107 -10.48 -25.16 -19.09
C GLY A 107 -11.67 -24.48 -19.78
N PRO A 108 -12.67 -25.25 -20.25
CA PRO A 108 -13.84 -24.73 -20.95
C PRO A 108 -14.83 -24.05 -19.98
N CYS A 109 -14.65 -22.74 -19.76
CA CYS A 109 -15.45 -21.96 -18.80
C CYS A 109 -16.96 -22.19 -18.91
N GLY A 110 -17.52 -22.11 -20.13
CA GLY A 110 -18.95 -22.28 -20.36
C GLY A 110 -19.49 -23.66 -20.00
N LEU A 111 -18.73 -24.73 -20.28
CA LEU A 111 -19.09 -26.11 -19.90
C LEU A 111 -19.07 -26.26 -18.37
N ILE A 112 -18.05 -25.71 -17.71
CA ILE A 112 -17.85 -25.79 -16.26
C ILE A 112 -18.93 -24.98 -15.52
N ALA A 113 -19.23 -23.76 -15.97
CA ALA A 113 -20.30 -22.92 -15.41
C ALA A 113 -21.68 -23.57 -15.59
N LEU A 114 -21.97 -24.11 -16.77
CA LEU A 114 -23.22 -24.83 -17.06
C LEU A 114 -23.39 -26.05 -16.14
N CYS A 115 -22.39 -26.94 -16.08
CA CYS A 115 -22.41 -28.09 -15.17
C CYS A 115 -22.56 -27.65 -13.70
N ASN A 116 -21.83 -26.63 -13.25
CA ASN A 116 -21.91 -26.17 -11.86
C ASN A 116 -23.30 -25.64 -11.49
N ILE A 117 -23.99 -24.94 -12.40
CA ILE A 117 -25.37 -24.49 -12.17
C ILE A 117 -26.32 -25.68 -12.04
N LEU A 118 -26.21 -26.68 -12.92
CA LEU A 118 -27.04 -27.89 -12.86
C LEU A 118 -26.76 -28.71 -11.58
N ILE A 119 -25.50 -28.82 -11.16
CA ILE A 119 -25.12 -29.47 -9.89
C ILE A 119 -25.69 -28.72 -8.67
N LEU A 120 -25.61 -27.38 -8.66
CA LEU A 120 -26.17 -26.54 -7.59
C LEU A 120 -27.71 -26.59 -7.54
N ARG A 121 -28.38 -26.89 -8.66
CA ARG A 121 -29.84 -27.13 -8.70
C ARG A 121 -30.23 -28.56 -8.31
N GLY A 122 -29.29 -29.51 -8.36
CA GLY A 122 -29.55 -30.95 -8.22
C GLY A 122 -30.03 -31.61 -9.51
N ASP A 123 -29.94 -30.92 -10.65
CA ASP A 123 -30.37 -31.36 -11.98
C ASP A 123 -29.44 -32.44 -12.58
N ILE A 124 -28.16 -32.49 -12.15
CA ILE A 124 -27.18 -33.55 -12.46
C ILE A 124 -26.34 -33.89 -11.23
N VAL A 125 -25.83 -35.13 -11.15
CA VAL A 125 -25.00 -35.61 -10.04
C VAL A 125 -23.73 -36.29 -10.56
N ILE A 126 -22.59 -36.00 -9.93
CA ILE A 126 -21.31 -36.64 -10.28
C ILE A 126 -21.15 -37.97 -9.52
N GLU A 127 -21.23 -39.07 -10.25
CA GLU A 127 -21.08 -40.43 -9.71
C GLU A 127 -19.72 -41.07 -10.05
N PRO A 128 -19.16 -41.93 -9.16
CA PRO A 128 -19.64 -42.22 -7.81
C PRO A 128 -19.29 -41.09 -6.82
N PRO A 129 -19.98 -40.95 -5.67
CA PRO A 129 -19.71 -39.91 -4.66
C PRO A 129 -18.31 -39.88 -4.00
N ARG A 130 -17.35 -40.66 -4.47
CA ARG A 130 -15.91 -40.61 -4.10
C ARG A 130 -14.99 -40.15 -5.25
N ARG A 131 -15.54 -39.82 -6.43
CA ARG A 131 -14.79 -39.27 -7.56
C ARG A 131 -14.17 -37.92 -7.17
N LYS A 132 -12.89 -37.73 -7.51
CA LYS A 132 -12.11 -36.49 -7.26
C LYS A 132 -11.90 -35.62 -8.50
N SER A 133 -12.05 -36.18 -9.70
CA SER A 133 -11.87 -35.47 -10.96
C SER A 133 -12.80 -36.00 -12.06
N VAL A 134 -13.02 -35.19 -13.10
CA VAL A 134 -13.90 -35.47 -14.25
C VAL A 134 -13.18 -35.16 -15.56
N SER A 135 -13.53 -35.89 -16.63
CA SER A 135 -13.07 -35.59 -17.99
C SER A 135 -14.15 -34.90 -18.82
N TYR A 136 -13.74 -34.35 -19.97
CA TYR A 136 -14.64 -33.71 -20.93
C TYR A 136 -15.79 -34.61 -21.38
N GLU A 137 -15.51 -35.86 -21.75
CA GLU A 137 -16.51 -36.80 -22.28
C GLU A 137 -17.59 -37.12 -21.24
N TYR A 138 -17.21 -37.18 -19.95
CA TYR A 138 -18.15 -37.41 -18.86
C TYR A 138 -19.06 -36.19 -18.62
N LEU A 139 -18.53 -34.97 -18.70
CA LEU A 139 -19.34 -33.75 -18.54
C LEU A 139 -20.27 -33.50 -19.74
N ALA A 140 -19.76 -33.69 -20.96
CA ALA A 140 -20.57 -33.60 -22.17
C ALA A 140 -21.68 -34.68 -22.19
N GLY A 141 -21.39 -35.89 -21.70
CA GLY A 141 -22.39 -36.95 -21.49
C GLY A 141 -23.49 -36.54 -20.52
N LEU A 142 -23.13 -36.04 -19.32
CA LEU A 142 -24.12 -35.58 -18.33
C LEU A 142 -25.03 -34.46 -18.85
N ILE A 143 -24.51 -33.52 -19.65
CA ILE A 143 -25.32 -32.46 -20.26
C ILE A 143 -26.24 -33.05 -21.35
N ALA A 144 -25.73 -33.94 -22.21
CA ALA A 144 -26.52 -34.59 -23.24
C ALA A 144 -27.68 -35.42 -22.64
N ASP A 145 -27.40 -36.23 -21.62
CA ASP A 145 -28.40 -37.01 -20.88
C ASP A 145 -29.43 -36.10 -20.19
N HIS A 146 -29.00 -34.99 -19.57
CA HIS A 146 -29.90 -34.01 -18.98
C HIS A 146 -30.85 -33.40 -20.02
N ILE A 147 -30.32 -32.91 -21.16
CA ILE A 147 -31.12 -32.35 -22.26
C ILE A 147 -32.11 -33.39 -22.81
N LEU A 148 -31.65 -34.62 -23.05
CA LEU A 148 -32.50 -35.72 -23.54
C LEU A 148 -33.57 -36.17 -22.52
N SER A 149 -33.34 -35.97 -21.23
CA SER A 149 -34.33 -36.24 -20.17
C SER A 149 -35.41 -35.15 -20.03
N SER A 150 -35.25 -34.00 -20.69
CA SER A 150 -36.14 -32.84 -20.57
C SER A 150 -37.56 -33.15 -21.08
N PRO A 151 -38.61 -33.14 -20.23
CA PRO A 151 -40.00 -33.44 -20.64
C PRO A 151 -40.68 -32.36 -21.50
N GLN A 152 -39.89 -31.45 -22.09
CA GLN A 152 -40.31 -30.37 -22.97
C GLN A 152 -39.60 -30.43 -24.34
N LEU A 153 -38.75 -31.44 -24.56
CA LEU A 153 -37.98 -31.61 -25.79
C LEU A 153 -38.89 -32.08 -26.93
N ASP A 154 -38.96 -31.30 -28.02
CA ASP A 154 -39.56 -31.76 -29.28
C ASP A 154 -38.53 -32.61 -30.05
N PRO A 155 -38.77 -33.92 -30.28
CA PRO A 155 -37.82 -34.78 -30.99
C PRO A 155 -37.63 -34.42 -32.47
N SER A 156 -38.42 -33.49 -33.01
CA SER A 156 -38.32 -32.98 -34.37
C SER A 156 -37.63 -31.60 -34.46
N SER A 157 -37.21 -31.01 -33.34
CA SER A 157 -36.52 -29.71 -33.37
C SER A 157 -35.05 -29.82 -33.81
N ASP A 158 -34.72 -29.01 -34.81
CA ASP A 158 -33.38 -28.69 -35.30
C ASP A 158 -32.47 -28.13 -34.18
N ASP A 159 -33.05 -27.56 -33.11
CA ASP A 159 -32.32 -26.97 -32.00
C ASP A 159 -31.59 -28.00 -31.12
N LEU A 160 -32.09 -29.23 -31.06
CA LEU A 160 -31.38 -30.34 -30.40
C LEU A 160 -30.08 -30.68 -31.14
N ALA A 161 -30.11 -30.68 -32.48
CA ALA A 161 -28.93 -30.90 -33.30
C ALA A 161 -27.90 -29.75 -33.14
N LYS A 162 -28.38 -28.50 -33.04
CA LYS A 162 -27.54 -27.31 -32.77
C LYS A 162 -26.86 -27.36 -31.40
N ALA A 163 -27.58 -27.72 -30.34
CA ALA A 163 -27.00 -27.83 -28.99
C ALA A 163 -25.96 -28.96 -28.91
N LEU A 164 -26.28 -30.15 -29.43
CA LEU A 164 -25.37 -31.29 -29.40
C LEU A 164 -24.12 -31.09 -30.29
N SER A 165 -24.25 -30.40 -31.43
CA SER A 165 -23.09 -30.01 -32.27
C SER A 165 -22.27 -28.86 -31.68
N THR A 166 -22.83 -28.08 -30.75
CA THR A 166 -22.11 -27.03 -30.03
C THR A 166 -21.21 -27.60 -28.92
N LEU A 167 -21.57 -28.73 -28.30
CA LEU A 167 -20.79 -29.34 -27.21
C LEU A 167 -19.28 -29.48 -27.55
N PRO A 168 -18.84 -30.13 -28.65
CA PRO A 168 -17.41 -30.26 -28.99
C PRO A 168 -16.65 -28.94 -29.08
N HIS A 169 -17.33 -27.86 -29.48
CA HIS A 169 -16.71 -26.54 -29.63
C HIS A 169 -16.46 -25.87 -28.28
N THR A 170 -17.18 -26.25 -27.20
CA THR A 170 -16.97 -25.67 -25.86
C THR A 170 -15.53 -25.81 -25.35
N GLN A 171 -14.77 -26.81 -25.82
CA GLN A 171 -13.35 -26.99 -25.54
C GLN A 171 -12.46 -25.85 -26.05
N GLN A 172 -12.88 -25.11 -27.08
CA GLN A 172 -12.09 -24.07 -27.75
C GLN A 172 -12.60 -22.64 -27.46
N GLY A 173 -13.60 -22.52 -26.57
CA GLY A 173 -14.37 -21.29 -26.34
C GLY A 173 -15.70 -21.30 -27.09
N MET A 174 -16.62 -20.42 -26.69
CA MET A 174 -17.90 -20.22 -27.37
C MET A 174 -17.97 -18.79 -27.89
N ASP A 175 -18.47 -18.63 -29.11
CA ASP A 175 -18.72 -17.34 -29.73
C ASP A 175 -19.94 -16.68 -29.07
N LEU A 176 -19.70 -15.67 -28.22
CA LEU A 176 -20.71 -14.94 -27.47
C LEU A 176 -20.41 -13.44 -27.55
N ASN A 177 -21.13 -12.74 -28.43
CA ASN A 177 -21.04 -11.30 -28.58
C ASN A 177 -22.24 -10.62 -27.86
N PRO A 178 -22.03 -9.93 -26.71
CA PRO A 178 -23.11 -9.38 -25.90
C PRO A 178 -23.75 -8.11 -26.49
N VAL A 179 -25.06 -7.94 -26.29
CA VAL A 179 -25.83 -6.80 -26.83
C VAL A 179 -25.98 -5.69 -25.79
N PHE A 180 -25.40 -4.51 -26.05
CA PHE A 180 -25.27 -3.40 -25.07
C PHE A 180 -26.59 -2.86 -24.50
N THR A 181 -27.75 -3.22 -25.07
CA THR A 181 -29.08 -2.76 -24.63
C THR A 181 -29.95 -3.82 -23.96
N SER A 182 -29.50 -5.09 -23.85
CA SER A 182 -30.33 -6.18 -23.32
C SER A 182 -29.54 -7.22 -22.53
N LEU A 183 -29.87 -7.35 -21.24
CA LEU A 183 -29.16 -8.13 -20.21
C LEU A 183 -28.97 -9.64 -20.51
N SER A 184 -29.75 -10.20 -21.44
CA SER A 184 -29.70 -11.62 -21.82
C SER A 184 -29.81 -11.81 -23.34
N SER A 185 -29.23 -10.90 -24.12
CA SER A 185 -29.19 -11.02 -25.58
C SER A 185 -27.74 -11.04 -26.06
N PHE A 186 -27.44 -12.05 -26.88
CA PHE A 186 -26.13 -12.22 -27.51
C PHE A 186 -26.37 -12.37 -29.01
N THR A 187 -25.50 -11.79 -29.83
CA THR A 187 -25.41 -12.09 -31.26
C THR A 187 -24.40 -13.21 -31.50
N THR A 188 -24.57 -13.90 -32.63
CA THR A 188 -23.69 -14.97 -33.10
C THR A 188 -23.07 -14.54 -34.42
N SER A 189 -21.76 -14.68 -34.59
CA SER A 189 -21.11 -14.24 -35.82
C SER A 189 -21.60 -15.04 -37.04
N PRO A 190 -21.82 -14.43 -38.23
CA PRO A 190 -22.27 -15.15 -39.43
C PRO A 190 -21.34 -16.27 -39.93
N SER A 191 -20.09 -16.32 -39.45
CA SER A 191 -19.12 -17.37 -39.71
C SER A 191 -19.01 -18.42 -38.60
N SER A 192 -19.86 -18.35 -37.57
CA SER A 192 -19.79 -19.18 -36.37
C SER A 192 -20.49 -20.53 -36.55
N SER A 193 -19.87 -21.61 -36.09
CA SER A 193 -20.49 -22.94 -36.01
C SER A 193 -21.19 -23.21 -34.67
N THR A 194 -21.09 -22.30 -33.70
CA THR A 194 -21.52 -22.53 -32.31
C THR A 194 -22.85 -21.87 -31.98
N HIS A 195 -23.82 -22.67 -31.54
CA HIS A 195 -25.15 -22.24 -31.13
C HIS A 195 -25.23 -22.18 -29.60
N ALA A 196 -24.38 -21.35 -29.00
CA ALA A 196 -24.16 -21.32 -27.55
C ALA A 196 -25.42 -20.98 -26.74
N THR A 197 -26.23 -20.03 -27.21
CA THR A 197 -27.53 -19.67 -26.60
C THR A 197 -28.48 -20.87 -26.56
N THR A 198 -28.63 -21.57 -27.68
CA THR A 198 -29.48 -22.78 -27.78
C THR A 198 -29.08 -23.88 -26.79
N LEU A 199 -27.78 -24.05 -26.52
CA LEU A 199 -27.29 -24.99 -25.51
C LEU A 199 -27.70 -24.58 -24.08
N PHE A 200 -27.61 -23.29 -23.75
CA PHE A 200 -28.06 -22.75 -22.45
C PHE A 200 -29.59 -22.83 -22.28
N ASP A 201 -30.35 -22.48 -23.33
CA ASP A 201 -31.81 -22.52 -23.33
C ASP A 201 -32.36 -23.94 -23.16
N LEU A 202 -31.86 -24.92 -23.92
CA LEU A 202 -32.28 -26.32 -23.77
C LEU A 202 -31.84 -26.94 -22.43
N SER A 203 -30.74 -26.45 -21.86
CA SER A 203 -30.30 -26.81 -20.49
C SER A 203 -31.02 -26.00 -19.40
N ARG A 204 -31.98 -25.12 -19.76
CA ARG A 204 -32.76 -24.27 -18.83
C ARG A 204 -31.90 -23.37 -17.92
N VAL A 205 -30.70 -22.98 -18.37
CA VAL A 205 -29.79 -22.10 -17.63
C VAL A 205 -29.76 -20.73 -18.29
N ARG A 206 -30.32 -19.73 -17.61
CA ARG A 206 -30.36 -18.35 -18.08
C ARG A 206 -28.94 -17.77 -18.21
N LEU A 207 -28.58 -17.35 -19.41
CA LEU A 207 -27.33 -16.65 -19.73
C LEU A 207 -27.55 -15.13 -19.64
N VAL A 208 -26.67 -14.41 -18.95
CA VAL A 208 -26.76 -12.96 -18.73
C VAL A 208 -25.40 -12.26 -18.84
N HIS A 209 -25.38 -10.96 -19.10
CA HIS A 209 -24.18 -10.13 -19.00
C HIS A 209 -24.49 -8.77 -18.36
N GLY A 210 -23.46 -8.14 -17.81
CA GLY A 210 -23.54 -6.81 -17.19
C GLY A 210 -23.02 -5.66 -18.06
N TRP A 211 -22.61 -5.91 -19.30
CA TRP A 211 -22.08 -4.88 -20.20
C TRP A 211 -23.19 -4.05 -20.86
N LEU A 212 -23.94 -3.29 -20.06
CA LEU A 212 -25.07 -2.49 -20.56
C LEU A 212 -24.75 -1.00 -20.65
N ALA A 213 -25.15 -0.39 -21.77
CA ALA A 213 -25.21 1.05 -21.91
C ALA A 213 -26.24 1.65 -20.94
N ASP A 214 -25.93 2.81 -20.37
CA ASP A 214 -26.83 3.59 -19.52
C ASP A 214 -27.75 4.44 -20.43
N PRO A 215 -29.09 4.31 -20.35
CA PRO A 215 -30.03 5.10 -21.16
C PRO A 215 -29.95 6.62 -20.97
N GLN A 216 -29.26 7.11 -19.93
CA GLN A 216 -29.00 8.53 -19.70
C GLN A 216 -27.64 9.00 -20.25
N ALA A 217 -26.79 8.09 -20.74
CA ALA A 217 -25.47 8.43 -21.27
C ALA A 217 -25.53 8.87 -22.75
N PRO A 218 -24.75 9.88 -23.18
CA PRO A 218 -24.70 10.32 -24.57
C PRO A 218 -24.34 9.23 -25.59
N SER A 219 -23.58 8.21 -25.17
CA SER A 219 -23.19 7.09 -26.03
C SER A 219 -24.32 6.08 -26.28
N PHE A 220 -25.44 6.13 -25.53
CA PHE A 220 -26.53 5.15 -25.67
C PHE A 220 -27.06 5.04 -27.10
N LEU A 221 -27.35 6.17 -27.75
CA LEU A 221 -27.89 6.20 -29.11
C LEU A 221 -26.90 5.72 -30.19
N ALA A 222 -25.59 5.71 -29.90
CA ALA A 222 -24.58 5.13 -30.78
C ALA A 222 -24.50 3.61 -30.56
N LEU A 223 -24.44 3.18 -29.29
CA LEU A 223 -24.41 1.79 -28.88
C LEU A 223 -25.70 1.03 -29.26
N GLU A 224 -26.86 1.69 -29.27
CA GLU A 224 -28.14 1.11 -29.71
C GLU A 224 -28.19 0.82 -31.21
N LYS A 225 -27.61 1.70 -32.05
CA LYS A 225 -27.51 1.48 -33.51
C LYS A 225 -26.59 0.32 -33.85
N VAL A 226 -25.47 0.25 -33.13
CA VAL A 226 -24.39 -0.71 -33.33
C VAL A 226 -24.70 -2.06 -32.70
N ARG A 227 -25.46 -2.06 -31.60
CA ARG A 227 -26.01 -3.20 -30.86
C ARG A 227 -24.98 -4.04 -30.10
N ASP A 228 -23.87 -4.43 -30.72
CA ASP A 228 -22.94 -5.43 -30.19
C ASP A 228 -21.45 -5.09 -30.39
N TYR A 229 -20.56 -5.88 -29.79
CA TYR A 229 -19.12 -5.58 -29.70
C TYR A 229 -18.37 -5.72 -31.03
N ASP A 230 -18.68 -6.74 -31.84
CA ASP A 230 -18.07 -6.89 -33.16
C ASP A 230 -18.47 -5.72 -34.06
N ALA A 231 -19.75 -5.34 -34.06
CA ALA A 231 -20.22 -4.18 -34.81
C ALA A 231 -19.53 -2.88 -34.34
N ALA A 232 -19.31 -2.72 -33.03
CA ALA A 232 -18.60 -1.57 -32.45
C ALA A 232 -17.13 -1.52 -32.90
N THR A 233 -16.43 -2.65 -32.80
CA THR A 233 -15.03 -2.78 -33.20
C THR A 233 -14.87 -2.54 -34.71
N ASN A 234 -15.76 -3.11 -35.53
CA ASN A 234 -15.77 -2.87 -36.97
C ASN A 234 -16.06 -1.40 -37.32
N LEU A 235 -16.96 -0.71 -36.60
CA LEU A 235 -17.21 0.72 -36.83
C LEU A 235 -15.96 1.56 -36.52
N ILE A 236 -15.31 1.33 -35.38
CA ILE A 236 -14.08 2.03 -34.97
C ILE A 236 -12.97 1.80 -36.00
N VAL A 237 -12.73 0.55 -36.43
CA VAL A 237 -11.71 0.21 -37.44
C VAL A 237 -12.00 0.87 -38.78
N ASN A 238 -13.26 0.89 -39.24
CA ASN A 238 -13.64 1.58 -40.48
C ASN A 238 -13.43 3.11 -40.37
N CYS A 239 -13.78 3.72 -39.24
CA CYS A 239 -13.56 5.16 -39.03
C CYS A 239 -12.08 5.53 -38.88
N ASP A 240 -11.25 4.69 -38.25
CA ASP A 240 -9.81 4.93 -38.17
C ASP A 240 -9.12 4.78 -39.54
N ALA A 241 -9.55 3.82 -40.36
CA ALA A 241 -9.10 3.69 -41.74
C ALA A 241 -9.47 4.92 -42.60
N ILE A 242 -10.63 5.54 -42.36
CA ILE A 242 -11.03 6.82 -42.99
C ILE A 242 -10.18 8.00 -42.46
N MET A 243 -9.83 8.01 -41.17
CA MET A 243 -9.04 9.06 -40.52
C MET A 243 -7.51 8.93 -40.75
N GLY A 244 -7.06 7.79 -41.25
CA GLY A 244 -5.66 7.46 -41.53
C GLY A 244 -4.83 7.17 -40.27
N GLY A 245 -5.38 6.41 -39.30
CA GLY A 245 -4.69 6.04 -38.06
C GLY A 245 -4.86 7.02 -36.89
N ARG A 246 -5.48 8.19 -37.13
CA ARG A 246 -5.59 9.27 -36.14
C ARG A 246 -6.63 9.04 -35.04
N MET A 247 -7.46 8.01 -35.12
CA MET A 247 -8.30 7.59 -33.99
C MET A 247 -7.49 6.76 -32.96
N VAL A 248 -6.39 6.14 -33.39
CA VAL A 248 -5.42 5.45 -32.52
C VAL A 248 -4.38 6.40 -31.94
N GLU A 249 -3.95 7.43 -32.67
CA GLU A 249 -2.95 8.42 -32.17
C GLU A 249 -3.52 9.40 -31.12
N SER A 250 -4.84 9.59 -31.06
CA SER A 250 -5.50 10.65 -30.27
C SER A 250 -5.67 10.35 -28.77
N VAL A 251 -4.73 9.63 -28.16
CA VAL A 251 -4.64 9.40 -26.70
C VAL A 251 -3.79 10.50 -26.02
N GLY A 252 -3.85 11.71 -26.56
CA GLY A 252 -3.25 12.93 -26.05
C GLY A 252 -4.30 14.05 -25.98
N GLU A 253 -4.04 15.07 -25.17
CA GLU A 253 -5.01 16.12 -24.84
C GLU A 253 -5.60 16.85 -26.07
N PRO A 254 -6.88 17.28 -26.03
CA PRO A 254 -7.50 18.06 -27.10
C PRO A 254 -6.95 19.50 -27.13
N THR A 255 -5.79 19.70 -27.78
CA THR A 255 -5.10 20.98 -27.88
C THR A 255 -5.86 21.99 -28.75
N ALA A 256 -6.62 22.86 -28.11
CA ALA A 256 -7.36 23.94 -28.76
C ALA A 256 -6.43 25.12 -29.15
N THR A 257 -5.60 24.94 -30.19
CA THR A 257 -4.82 26.03 -30.81
C THR A 257 -5.15 26.19 -32.29
N SER A 258 -5.80 27.30 -32.64
CA SER A 258 -6.05 27.71 -34.02
C SER A 258 -4.85 28.47 -34.59
N GLY A 259 -4.46 28.19 -35.85
CA GLY A 259 -3.66 29.14 -36.64
C GLY A 259 -2.34 28.67 -37.27
N VAL A 260 -2.32 27.54 -38.01
CA VAL A 260 -1.41 27.40 -39.16
C VAL A 260 -2.22 26.94 -40.36
N ALA A 261 -2.11 27.66 -41.47
CA ALA A 261 -2.73 27.31 -42.75
C ALA A 261 -1.68 26.69 -43.69
N GLY A 262 -2.04 25.59 -44.39
CA GLY A 262 -1.25 25.10 -45.53
C GLY A 262 -0.73 23.66 -45.46
N SER A 263 -1.59 22.67 -45.23
CA SER A 263 -1.45 21.36 -45.87
C SER A 263 -2.84 20.76 -46.17
N GLU A 264 -2.93 19.85 -47.13
CA GLU A 264 -4.19 19.57 -47.84
C GLU A 264 -5.16 18.66 -47.07
N SER A 265 -6.45 19.02 -47.10
CA SER A 265 -7.53 18.28 -46.46
C SER A 265 -7.97 17.06 -47.29
N ALA A 266 -7.23 15.95 -47.18
CA ALA A 266 -7.67 14.66 -47.68
C ALA A 266 -8.58 13.96 -46.64
N GLY A 267 -9.82 13.60 -47.02
CA GLY A 267 -10.49 12.44 -46.42
C GLY A 267 -11.92 12.55 -45.86
N VAL A 268 -12.54 13.73 -45.69
CA VAL A 268 -13.95 13.82 -45.22
C VAL A 268 -14.79 14.71 -46.13
N LYS A 269 -15.79 14.13 -46.79
CA LYS A 269 -16.59 14.74 -47.87
C LYS A 269 -18.11 14.72 -47.64
N SER A 270 -18.63 14.00 -46.65
CA SER A 270 -20.06 14.05 -46.30
C SER A 270 -20.34 14.38 -44.82
N GLU A 271 -21.53 14.91 -44.55
CA GLU A 271 -22.00 15.14 -43.17
C GLU A 271 -22.28 13.81 -42.43
N GLY A 272 -22.59 12.74 -43.17
CA GLY A 272 -22.76 11.40 -42.64
C GLY A 272 -21.46 10.82 -42.08
N GLU A 273 -20.33 11.00 -42.79
CA GLU A 273 -19.00 10.58 -42.31
C GLU A 273 -18.63 11.26 -40.98
N ARG A 274 -18.96 12.56 -40.81
CA ARG A 274 -18.66 13.29 -39.56
C ARG A 274 -19.42 12.71 -38.37
N ARG A 275 -20.74 12.51 -38.52
CA ARG A 275 -21.57 11.90 -37.46
C ARG A 275 -21.15 10.46 -37.16
N MET A 276 -20.73 9.71 -38.18
CA MET A 276 -20.19 8.35 -38.00
C MET A 276 -18.89 8.35 -37.17
N ILE A 277 -18.00 9.32 -37.40
CA ILE A 277 -16.76 9.49 -36.63
C ILE A 277 -17.07 9.94 -35.18
N GLU A 278 -18.01 10.87 -34.97
CA GLU A 278 -18.49 11.29 -33.64
C GLU A 278 -19.08 10.11 -32.85
N GLU A 279 -19.89 9.26 -33.50
CA GLU A 279 -20.47 8.06 -32.90
C GLU A 279 -19.40 6.99 -32.60
N ALA A 280 -18.39 6.83 -33.46
CA ALA A 280 -17.27 5.92 -33.20
C ALA A 280 -16.43 6.34 -31.97
N PHE A 281 -16.18 7.64 -31.77
CA PHE A 281 -15.52 8.14 -30.55
C PHE A 281 -16.35 7.83 -29.28
N LEU A 282 -17.66 8.09 -29.29
CA LEU A 282 -18.55 7.80 -28.15
C LEU A 282 -18.61 6.30 -27.79
N ILE A 283 -18.45 5.42 -28.80
CA ILE A 283 -18.41 3.97 -28.60
C ILE A 283 -17.04 3.53 -28.08
N ARG A 284 -15.94 4.02 -28.68
CA ARG A 284 -14.57 3.74 -28.20
C ARG A 284 -14.41 4.12 -26.73
N ASP A 285 -14.82 5.33 -26.37
CA ASP A 285 -14.72 5.84 -25.00
C ASP A 285 -15.57 5.01 -24.01
N PHE A 286 -16.70 4.43 -24.45
CA PHE A 286 -17.49 3.48 -23.65
C PHE A 286 -16.77 2.14 -23.45
N LEU A 287 -16.16 1.58 -24.50
CA LEU A 287 -15.40 0.32 -24.41
C LEU A 287 -14.17 0.47 -23.50
N GLU A 288 -13.40 1.54 -23.69
CA GLU A 288 -12.22 1.87 -22.88
C GLU A 288 -12.56 2.16 -21.41
N SER A 289 -13.73 2.77 -21.14
CA SER A 289 -14.19 3.05 -19.76
C SER A 289 -14.76 1.83 -19.02
N ASN A 290 -15.09 0.74 -19.72
CA ASN A 290 -15.73 -0.45 -19.13
C ASN A 290 -15.00 -1.75 -19.52
N PRO A 291 -13.68 -1.87 -19.28
CA PRO A 291 -12.85 -2.97 -19.80
C PRO A 291 -13.20 -4.33 -19.18
N THR A 292 -13.92 -4.37 -18.06
CA THR A 292 -14.35 -5.59 -17.37
C THR A 292 -15.65 -6.21 -17.92
N GLN A 293 -16.20 -5.66 -19.02
CA GLN A 293 -17.50 -6.07 -19.60
C GLN A 293 -18.65 -6.03 -18.59
N LEU A 294 -18.60 -5.06 -17.68
CA LEU A 294 -19.59 -4.78 -16.65
C LEU A 294 -19.71 -3.26 -16.53
N THR A 295 -20.91 -2.75 -16.29
CA THR A 295 -21.16 -1.32 -16.03
C THR A 295 -21.98 -1.17 -14.76
N TYR A 296 -21.96 0.00 -14.12
CA TYR A 296 -22.78 0.24 -12.91
C TYR A 296 -24.29 0.11 -13.21
N HIS A 297 -24.75 0.59 -14.36
CA HIS A 297 -26.13 0.41 -14.83
C HIS A 297 -26.45 -1.08 -15.09
N GLY A 298 -25.50 -1.84 -15.65
CA GLY A 298 -25.64 -3.27 -15.86
C GLY A 298 -25.63 -4.09 -14.56
N LEU A 299 -24.86 -3.69 -13.55
CA LEU A 299 -24.86 -4.31 -12.23
C LEU A 299 -26.18 -4.08 -11.47
N GLU A 300 -26.71 -2.84 -11.53
CA GLU A 300 -28.05 -2.53 -11.01
C GLU A 300 -29.14 -3.28 -11.80
N SER A 301 -29.00 -3.40 -13.11
CA SER A 301 -29.91 -4.20 -13.95
C SER A 301 -29.87 -5.69 -13.61
N LEU A 302 -28.69 -6.28 -13.37
CA LEU A 302 -28.52 -7.67 -12.90
C LEU A 302 -29.19 -7.87 -11.54
N PHE A 303 -28.95 -6.95 -10.60
CA PHE A 303 -29.56 -7.00 -9.27
C PHE A 303 -31.09 -6.96 -9.32
N ASN A 304 -31.66 -6.10 -10.18
CA ASN A 304 -33.11 -5.94 -10.32
C ASN A 304 -33.78 -7.03 -11.17
N ALA A 305 -33.07 -7.60 -12.15
CA ALA A 305 -33.61 -8.61 -13.08
C ALA A 305 -33.43 -10.07 -12.61
N MET A 306 -32.71 -10.30 -11.51
CA MET A 306 -32.59 -11.59 -10.84
C MET A 306 -33.56 -11.73 -9.67
N HIS A 307 -34.17 -12.91 -9.55
CA HIS A 307 -35.00 -13.31 -8.42
C HIS A 307 -34.15 -13.74 -7.21
N ALA A 308 -34.74 -13.66 -6.02
CA ALA A 308 -34.14 -14.17 -4.79
C ALA A 308 -33.80 -15.67 -4.92
N ARG A 309 -32.58 -16.04 -4.56
CA ARG A 309 -31.99 -17.39 -4.68
C ARG A 309 -31.85 -17.91 -6.13
N GLU A 310 -31.95 -17.07 -7.15
CA GLU A 310 -31.72 -17.47 -8.56
C GLU A 310 -30.23 -17.76 -8.84
N LEU A 311 -29.99 -18.78 -9.68
CA LEU A 311 -28.68 -19.14 -10.23
C LEU A 311 -28.69 -18.97 -11.75
N VAL A 312 -27.79 -18.11 -12.25
CA VAL A 312 -27.63 -17.76 -13.67
C VAL A 312 -26.17 -17.87 -14.12
N CYS A 313 -25.95 -17.97 -15.43
CA CYS A 313 -24.62 -17.97 -16.03
C CYS A 313 -24.26 -16.53 -16.44
N LEU A 314 -23.20 -15.97 -15.85
CA LEU A 314 -22.74 -14.60 -16.09
C LEU A 314 -21.55 -14.57 -17.05
N PHE A 315 -21.68 -13.79 -18.13
CA PHE A 315 -20.58 -13.42 -19.02
C PHE A 315 -19.91 -12.13 -18.54
N ARG A 316 -18.60 -12.18 -18.28
CA ARG A 316 -17.73 -11.08 -17.84
C ARG A 316 -16.28 -11.39 -18.23
N ASN A 317 -15.46 -10.41 -18.62
CA ASN A 317 -14.06 -10.60 -19.02
C ASN A 317 -13.84 -11.68 -20.12
N SER A 318 -14.77 -11.85 -21.06
CA SER A 318 -14.83 -12.92 -22.06
C SER A 318 -14.78 -14.34 -21.48
N HIS A 319 -15.29 -14.49 -20.25
CA HIS A 319 -15.36 -15.73 -19.48
C HIS A 319 -16.78 -15.94 -18.96
N LEU A 320 -17.12 -17.18 -18.58
CA LEU A 320 -18.43 -17.57 -18.06
C LEU A 320 -18.31 -18.12 -16.64
N GLY A 321 -18.97 -17.45 -15.70
CA GLY A 321 -19.04 -17.82 -14.28
C GLY A 321 -20.46 -18.08 -13.81
N VAL A 322 -20.60 -18.66 -12.62
CA VAL A 322 -21.90 -18.85 -11.95
C VAL A 322 -22.19 -17.63 -11.07
N LEU A 323 -23.34 -16.99 -11.26
CA LEU A 323 -23.83 -15.87 -10.46
C LEU A 323 -25.06 -16.28 -9.65
N TYR A 324 -25.03 -15.95 -8.36
CA TYR A 324 -26.08 -16.25 -7.38
C TYR A 324 -26.58 -14.97 -6.71
N LYS A 325 -27.90 -14.81 -6.60
CA LYS A 325 -28.52 -13.74 -5.80
C LYS A 325 -28.96 -14.27 -4.44
N ARG A 326 -28.15 -14.04 -3.41
CA ARG A 326 -28.42 -14.45 -2.03
C ARG A 326 -29.41 -13.50 -1.35
N ILE A 327 -30.25 -14.04 -0.47
CA ILE A 327 -30.87 -13.30 0.64
C ILE A 327 -30.21 -13.79 1.94
N ASP A 328 -29.90 -12.87 2.85
CA ASP A 328 -29.34 -13.20 4.17
C ASP A 328 -30.42 -13.34 5.28
N GLU A 329 -29.98 -13.64 6.50
CA GLU A 329 -30.83 -13.83 7.69
C GLU A 329 -31.61 -12.55 8.08
N TYR A 330 -31.20 -11.38 7.60
CA TYR A 330 -31.83 -10.08 7.86
C TYR A 330 -32.72 -9.62 6.70
N GLY A 331 -32.79 -10.40 5.61
CA GLY A 331 -33.58 -10.09 4.41
C GLY A 331 -32.86 -9.22 3.38
N GLN A 332 -31.54 -9.05 3.47
CA GLN A 332 -30.76 -8.27 2.51
C GLN A 332 -30.39 -9.08 1.26
N GLU A 333 -30.64 -8.53 0.08
CA GLU A 333 -30.28 -9.12 -1.21
C GLU A 333 -28.84 -8.75 -1.60
N SER A 334 -28.07 -9.72 -2.12
CA SER A 334 -26.66 -9.54 -2.52
C SER A 334 -26.25 -10.47 -3.68
N LEU A 335 -25.32 -10.04 -4.53
CA LEU A 335 -24.82 -10.80 -5.69
C LEU A 335 -23.45 -11.44 -5.41
N TRP A 336 -23.31 -12.70 -5.79
CA TRP A 336 -22.13 -13.53 -5.50
C TRP A 336 -21.72 -14.39 -6.69
N THR A 337 -20.44 -14.41 -7.03
CA THR A 337 -19.86 -15.29 -8.06
C THR A 337 -19.20 -16.51 -7.43
N LEU A 338 -19.41 -17.69 -8.00
CA LEU A 338 -18.81 -18.94 -7.52
C LEU A 338 -17.31 -18.99 -7.86
N VAL A 339 -16.45 -19.26 -6.88
CA VAL A 339 -15.01 -19.40 -7.12
C VAL A 339 -14.70 -20.78 -7.68
N THR A 340 -14.42 -20.83 -8.99
CA THR A 340 -14.15 -22.07 -9.72
C THR A 340 -12.67 -22.32 -10.01
N ASP A 341 -11.74 -21.39 -9.75
CA ASP A 341 -10.31 -21.61 -10.02
C ASP A 341 -9.76 -22.82 -9.23
N ALA A 342 -9.12 -23.75 -9.94
CA ALA A 342 -8.50 -24.96 -9.42
C ALA A 342 -7.39 -24.70 -8.37
N ASN A 343 -6.78 -23.51 -8.34
CA ASN A 343 -5.88 -23.11 -7.25
C ASN A 343 -6.59 -23.17 -5.88
N PHE A 344 -7.89 -22.89 -5.83
CA PHE A 344 -8.71 -22.98 -4.62
C PHE A 344 -9.39 -24.35 -4.45
N ALA A 345 -9.11 -25.37 -5.27
CA ALA A 345 -9.84 -26.65 -5.23
C ALA A 345 -9.85 -27.33 -3.85
N ASN A 346 -8.75 -27.16 -3.07
CA ASN A 346 -8.62 -27.70 -1.71
C ASN A 346 -8.98 -26.69 -0.60
N GLU A 347 -9.22 -25.41 -0.93
CA GLU A 347 -9.41 -24.35 0.07
C GLU A 347 -10.89 -24.21 0.49
N SER A 348 -11.26 -24.83 1.60
CA SER A 348 -12.64 -24.83 2.11
C SER A 348 -13.19 -23.44 2.50
N ALA A 349 -12.32 -22.46 2.81
CA ALA A 349 -12.71 -21.12 3.22
C ALA A 349 -13.09 -20.20 2.06
N VAL A 350 -12.79 -20.54 0.81
CA VAL A 350 -13.01 -19.69 -0.38
C VAL A 350 -13.97 -20.39 -1.35
N ALA A 351 -15.28 -20.11 -1.25
CA ALA A 351 -16.31 -20.69 -2.11
C ALA A 351 -16.99 -19.67 -3.03
N TRP A 352 -17.22 -18.45 -2.53
CA TRP A 352 -17.88 -17.37 -3.26
C TRP A 352 -17.09 -16.07 -3.15
N GLU A 353 -17.27 -15.20 -4.14
CA GLU A 353 -16.74 -13.83 -4.21
C GLU A 353 -17.92 -12.84 -4.31
N SER A 354 -17.85 -11.71 -3.63
CA SER A 354 -18.91 -10.69 -3.66
C SER A 354 -18.85 -9.83 -4.93
N LEU A 355 -19.94 -9.77 -5.70
CA LEU A 355 -20.05 -8.90 -6.88
C LEU A 355 -20.73 -7.57 -6.50
N CYS A 356 -19.95 -6.66 -5.90
CA CYS A 356 -20.41 -5.37 -5.39
C CYS A 356 -20.11 -4.16 -6.30
N ASP A 357 -19.19 -4.30 -7.25
CA ASP A 357 -18.70 -3.22 -8.12
C ASP A 357 -18.34 -3.73 -9.53
N VAL A 358 -17.75 -2.85 -10.34
CA VAL A 358 -17.42 -3.09 -11.75
C VAL A 358 -16.00 -3.66 -11.93
N ASP A 359 -15.06 -3.27 -11.07
CA ASP A 359 -13.61 -3.43 -11.21
C ASP A 359 -12.99 -4.46 -10.24
N GLY A 360 -13.74 -4.94 -9.26
CA GLY A 360 -13.29 -5.87 -8.22
C GLY A 360 -12.61 -5.20 -7.02
N ALA A 361 -12.66 -3.87 -6.91
CA ALA A 361 -11.91 -3.12 -5.89
C ALA A 361 -12.40 -3.35 -4.44
N GLY A 362 -13.69 -3.63 -4.27
CA GLY A 362 -14.34 -3.97 -2.99
C GLY A 362 -14.70 -5.46 -2.86
N SER A 363 -14.35 -6.29 -3.83
CA SER A 363 -14.68 -7.73 -3.80
C SER A 363 -13.94 -8.46 -2.68
N PHE A 364 -14.63 -9.41 -2.02
CA PHE A 364 -14.06 -10.25 -0.97
C PHE A 364 -14.58 -11.69 -1.06
N PHE A 365 -13.76 -12.61 -0.55
CA PHE A 365 -14.07 -14.04 -0.55
C PHE A 365 -14.78 -14.50 0.73
N VAL A 366 -15.65 -15.49 0.58
CA VAL A 366 -16.39 -16.12 1.68
C VAL A 366 -16.49 -17.64 1.50
N ASP A 367 -16.69 -18.36 2.61
CA ASP A 367 -16.82 -19.81 2.61
C ASP A 367 -18.21 -20.30 2.10
N SER A 368 -18.42 -21.61 2.10
CA SER A 368 -19.72 -22.23 1.72
C SER A 368 -20.92 -21.83 2.60
N ARG A 369 -20.69 -21.06 3.68
CA ARG A 369 -21.70 -20.52 4.59
C ARG A 369 -21.74 -18.99 4.56
N PHE A 370 -21.11 -18.36 3.55
CA PHE A 370 -20.99 -16.92 3.37
C PHE A 370 -20.29 -16.19 4.53
N ARG A 371 -19.38 -16.88 5.23
CA ARG A 371 -18.52 -16.28 6.27
C ARG A 371 -17.21 -15.77 5.65
N PRO A 372 -16.71 -14.57 6.01
CA PRO A 372 -15.49 -14.00 5.44
C PRO A 372 -14.28 -14.94 5.49
N ALA A 373 -13.60 -15.10 4.36
CA ALA A 373 -12.41 -15.92 4.24
C ALA A 373 -11.17 -15.17 4.77
N SER A 374 -10.54 -15.70 5.82
CA SER A 374 -9.25 -15.20 6.31
C SER A 374 -8.09 -15.82 5.52
N THR A 375 -7.99 -15.52 4.22
CA THR A 375 -6.93 -16.05 3.36
C THR A 375 -5.55 -15.59 3.82
N ALA A 376 -4.71 -16.53 4.27
CA ALA A 376 -3.36 -16.27 4.78
C ALA A 376 -2.32 -16.02 3.66
N GLY A 377 -2.63 -15.08 2.76
CA GLY A 377 -1.77 -14.68 1.64
C GLY A 377 -2.31 -13.42 0.96
N GLY A 378 -1.43 -12.43 0.78
CA GLY A 378 -1.73 -11.22 0.00
C GLY A 378 -1.57 -11.42 -1.52
N ASP A 379 -1.62 -10.32 -2.25
CA ASP A 379 -1.68 -10.11 -3.71
C ASP A 379 -0.68 -10.87 -4.66
N TYR A 380 -0.48 -12.18 -4.49
CA TYR A 380 0.35 -13.02 -5.37
C TYR A 380 -0.36 -14.34 -5.71
N ALA A 381 -1.05 -14.35 -6.86
CA ALA A 381 -1.59 -15.57 -7.44
C ALA A 381 -0.46 -16.42 -8.04
N GLY A 382 -0.43 -17.71 -7.69
CA GLY A 382 0.51 -18.70 -8.23
C GLY A 382 1.84 -18.80 -7.46
N HIS A 383 2.02 -19.90 -6.72
CA HIS A 383 3.24 -20.70 -6.53
C HIS A 383 2.81 -22.08 -5.98
N ALA A 384 3.65 -23.12 -6.09
CA ALA A 384 3.17 -24.52 -6.09
C ALA A 384 2.63 -25.07 -4.75
N ALA A 385 1.47 -25.74 -4.81
CA ALA A 385 0.72 -26.26 -3.66
C ALA A 385 1.48 -27.31 -2.80
N ASP A 386 2.38 -28.10 -3.38
CA ASP A 386 3.18 -29.11 -2.66
C ASP A 386 4.09 -28.50 -1.58
N GLN A 387 4.45 -27.22 -1.70
CA GLN A 387 5.28 -26.52 -0.73
C GLN A 387 4.45 -26.05 0.46
N VAL A 388 3.30 -25.39 0.20
CA VAL A 388 2.34 -24.98 1.22
C VAL A 388 1.79 -26.18 2.00
N ALA A 389 1.51 -27.32 1.34
CA ALA A 389 1.02 -28.52 2.00
C ALA A 389 2.00 -29.08 3.07
N ARG A 390 3.31 -28.93 2.87
CA ARG A 390 4.33 -29.31 3.87
C ARG A 390 4.41 -28.32 5.02
N GLU A 391 4.33 -27.02 4.71
CA GLU A 391 4.30 -25.95 5.72
C GLU A 391 3.02 -26.04 6.58
N GLN A 392 1.87 -26.32 5.99
CA GLN A 392 0.58 -26.52 6.66
C GLN A 392 0.64 -27.72 7.63
N ALA A 393 1.13 -28.88 7.19
CA ALA A 393 1.26 -30.06 8.04
C ALA A 393 2.23 -29.84 9.21
N GLN A 394 3.28 -29.03 9.02
CA GLN A 394 4.21 -28.66 10.07
C GLN A 394 3.61 -27.64 11.06
N VAL A 395 2.74 -26.74 10.58
CA VAL A 395 1.97 -25.81 11.43
C VAL A 395 0.86 -26.53 12.21
N GLU A 396 0.17 -27.50 11.63
CA GLU A 396 -0.86 -28.30 12.29
C GLU A 396 -0.25 -29.19 13.39
N ALA A 397 0.92 -29.78 13.17
CA ALA A 397 1.68 -30.47 14.23
C ALA A 397 2.02 -29.54 15.41
N LEU A 398 2.50 -28.32 15.12
CA LEU A 398 2.78 -27.30 16.12
C LEU A 398 1.52 -26.72 16.79
N ALA A 399 0.34 -26.83 16.17
CA ALA A 399 -0.94 -26.45 16.74
C ALA A 399 -1.51 -27.54 17.67
N ALA A 400 -1.27 -28.82 17.37
CA ALA A 400 -1.58 -29.92 18.28
C ALA A 400 -0.80 -29.80 19.60
N GLU A 401 0.52 -29.53 19.54
CA GLU A 401 1.35 -29.28 20.73
C GLU A 401 0.86 -28.06 21.55
N ALA A 402 0.27 -27.05 20.90
CA ALA A 402 -0.29 -25.89 21.59
C ALA A 402 -1.58 -26.24 22.40
N SER A 403 -2.36 -27.23 21.95
CA SER A 403 -3.52 -27.74 22.71
C SER A 403 -3.08 -28.42 24.01
N ASP A 404 -2.03 -29.25 23.94
CA ASP A 404 -1.47 -29.90 25.12
C ASP A 404 -0.85 -28.89 26.10
N PHE A 405 -0.27 -27.79 25.59
CA PHE A 405 0.24 -26.70 26.43
C PHE A 405 -0.87 -25.99 27.23
N GLU A 406 -2.07 -25.81 26.67
CA GLU A 406 -3.20 -25.22 27.40
C GLU A 406 -3.81 -26.19 28.44
N ILE A 407 -3.82 -27.49 28.16
CA ILE A 407 -4.18 -28.52 29.14
C ILE A 407 -3.17 -28.58 30.29
N ALA A 408 -1.86 -28.55 29.98
CA ALA A 408 -0.79 -28.50 30.97
C ALA A 408 -0.89 -27.23 31.84
N ARG A 409 -1.16 -26.06 31.23
CA ARG A 409 -1.35 -24.79 31.97
C ARG A 409 -2.58 -24.82 32.89
N ARG A 410 -3.65 -25.54 32.55
CA ARG A 410 -4.78 -25.79 33.47
C ARG A 410 -4.37 -26.67 34.65
N LEU A 411 -3.73 -27.81 34.40
CA LEU A 411 -3.26 -28.72 35.46
C LEU A 411 -2.30 -28.01 36.43
N GLN A 412 -1.35 -27.22 35.92
CA GLN A 412 -0.42 -26.47 36.76
C GLN A 412 -1.09 -25.33 37.54
N ALA A 413 -2.13 -24.70 36.99
CA ALA A 413 -2.94 -23.72 37.72
C ALA A 413 -3.78 -24.37 38.83
N GLU A 414 -4.31 -25.58 38.61
CA GLU A 414 -5.03 -26.35 39.64
C GLU A 414 -4.09 -26.85 40.75
N GLU A 415 -2.87 -27.30 40.43
CA GLU A 415 -1.84 -27.60 41.43
C GLU A 415 -1.43 -26.35 42.23
N GLU A 416 -1.18 -25.22 41.56
CA GLU A 416 -0.84 -23.98 42.25
C GLU A 416 -1.98 -23.49 43.16
N GLU A 417 -3.24 -23.61 42.76
CA GLU A 417 -4.35 -23.25 43.65
C GLU A 417 -4.49 -24.24 44.82
N GLY A 418 -4.24 -25.54 44.58
CA GLY A 418 -4.17 -26.57 45.62
C GLY A 418 -3.10 -26.28 46.66
N GLU A 419 -1.88 -25.90 46.22
CA GLU A 419 -0.76 -25.61 47.11
C GLU A 419 -0.97 -24.28 47.86
N ARG A 420 -1.52 -23.24 47.19
CA ARG A 420 -1.94 -21.99 47.86
C ARG A 420 -3.01 -22.25 48.93
N ARG A 421 -3.99 -23.14 48.65
CA ARG A 421 -5.02 -23.56 49.62
C ARG A 421 -4.41 -24.36 50.79
N ARG A 422 -3.41 -25.23 50.56
CA ARG A 422 -2.64 -25.91 51.62
C ARG A 422 -1.91 -24.91 52.52
N ILE A 423 -1.12 -24.01 51.93
CA ILE A 423 -0.34 -23.00 52.65
C ILE A 423 -1.26 -22.11 53.51
N ALA A 424 -2.39 -21.65 52.97
CA ALA A 424 -3.37 -20.86 53.72
C ALA A 424 -4.02 -21.64 54.89
N ALA A 425 -4.27 -22.94 54.72
CA ALA A 425 -4.79 -23.81 55.78
C ALA A 425 -3.72 -24.17 56.84
N GLU A 426 -2.44 -24.10 56.50
CA GLU A 426 -1.32 -24.30 57.42
C GLU A 426 -0.98 -23.02 58.19
N GLU A 427 -0.97 -21.85 57.52
CA GLU A 427 -0.93 -20.54 58.18
C GLU A 427 -2.07 -20.36 59.19
N ARG A 428 -3.31 -20.72 58.82
CA ARG A 428 -4.46 -20.60 59.72
C ARG A 428 -4.29 -21.45 60.98
N ARG A 429 -3.89 -22.72 60.83
CA ARG A 429 -3.56 -23.60 61.97
C ARG A 429 -2.38 -23.07 62.80
N ARG A 430 -1.37 -22.45 62.19
CA ARG A 430 -0.24 -21.82 62.89
C ARG A 430 -0.64 -20.57 63.68
N ARG A 431 -1.59 -19.78 63.18
CA ARG A 431 -2.19 -18.64 63.93
C ARG A 431 -3.06 -19.12 65.09
N GLU A 432 -3.84 -20.18 64.89
CA GLU A 432 -4.64 -20.81 65.96
C GLU A 432 -3.77 -21.42 67.06
N ALA A 433 -2.66 -22.08 66.69
CA ALA A 433 -1.67 -22.61 67.65
C ALA A 433 -0.97 -21.52 68.47
N ASN A 434 -0.63 -20.38 67.85
CA ASN A 434 -0.01 -19.23 68.54
C ASN A 434 -1.00 -18.41 69.39
N GLY A 435 -2.30 -18.71 69.37
CA GLY A 435 -3.36 -17.94 70.05
C GLY A 435 -3.40 -18.06 71.58
N ARG A 436 -2.33 -18.49 72.26
CA ARG A 436 -2.31 -18.74 73.72
C ARG A 436 -1.00 -18.36 74.42
N GLN A 437 -0.84 -17.07 74.75
CA GLN A 437 -0.28 -16.64 76.04
C GLN A 437 -0.64 -15.16 76.33
N PRO A 438 -0.77 -14.73 77.61
CA PRO A 438 -1.24 -13.39 77.97
C PRO A 438 -0.09 -12.40 78.23
N VAL A 439 -0.37 -11.10 78.10
CA VAL A 439 0.54 -10.01 78.50
C VAL A 439 -0.17 -9.03 79.44
N TYR A 440 0.53 -8.59 80.49
CA TYR A 440 0.04 -7.75 81.58
C TYR A 440 0.17 -6.25 81.27
N ALA A 441 -0.59 -5.39 81.96
CA ALA A 441 -0.54 -3.93 81.80
C ALA A 441 -0.11 -3.20 83.09
N PRO A 442 0.62 -2.08 83.00
CA PRO A 442 0.77 -1.14 84.11
C PRO A 442 0.61 0.37 83.75
N GLN A 443 -0.55 0.93 84.14
CA GLN A 443 -0.78 2.23 84.82
C GLN A 443 -0.20 3.61 84.34
N HIS A 444 -0.82 4.68 84.87
CA HIS A 444 -0.70 6.10 84.46
C HIS A 444 0.43 6.91 85.13
N GLN A 445 0.82 8.02 84.49
CA GLN A 445 0.94 9.33 85.15
C GLN A 445 0.54 10.50 84.20
N GLN A 446 0.61 11.76 84.66
CA GLN A 446 -0.18 12.91 84.15
C GLN A 446 0.65 14.02 83.48
N ARG A 447 0.08 14.77 82.52
CA ARG A 447 0.11 16.26 82.37
C ARG A 447 -0.80 16.75 81.20
N PRO A 448 -1.06 18.07 80.98
CA PRO A 448 -2.40 18.53 80.57
C PRO A 448 -2.62 19.07 79.13
N GLN A 449 -3.89 18.98 78.70
CA GLN A 449 -4.72 19.92 77.93
C GLN A 449 -4.14 20.74 76.74
N GLN A 450 -4.69 20.49 75.54
CA GLN A 450 -5.33 21.52 74.71
C GLN A 450 -6.33 20.92 73.68
N PRO A 451 -7.55 21.46 73.56
CA PRO A 451 -8.49 21.18 72.45
C PRO A 451 -8.95 22.47 71.72
N PRO A 452 -9.77 22.42 70.65
CA PRO A 452 -10.04 21.33 69.70
C PRO A 452 -9.91 21.75 68.21
N ILE A 453 -10.02 20.77 67.29
CA ILE A 453 -10.52 20.98 65.92
C ILE A 453 -11.74 20.07 65.72
N GLY A 454 -12.75 20.55 64.99
CA GLY A 454 -13.86 19.75 64.44
C GLY A 454 -14.23 20.25 63.04
N GLN A 455 -14.92 19.50 62.20
CA GLN A 455 -15.48 18.15 62.40
C GLN A 455 -15.59 17.39 61.06
N MET A 456 -15.83 16.07 61.17
CA MET A 456 -16.26 15.03 60.21
C MET A 456 -16.69 15.42 58.77
N GLY A 457 -16.52 14.53 57.77
CA GLY A 457 -16.03 13.15 57.84
C GLY A 457 -16.14 12.36 56.52
N ASN A 458 -15.59 11.15 56.51
CA ASN A 458 -15.51 10.26 55.33
C ASN A 458 -16.81 9.48 55.06
N LEU A 459 -17.00 9.07 53.80
CA LEU A 459 -17.60 7.77 53.46
C LEU A 459 -17.08 7.27 52.11
N ARG A 460 -16.76 5.96 52.02
CA ARG A 460 -16.47 5.23 50.77
C ARG A 460 -17.62 4.28 50.49
N ILE A 461 -17.99 4.09 49.22
CA ILE A 461 -18.86 3.01 48.75
C ILE A 461 -18.18 2.32 47.55
N SER A 462 -18.42 1.01 47.40
CA SER A 462 -17.73 0.09 46.50
C SER A 462 -18.40 -0.07 45.12
N GLN A 463 -17.62 -0.51 44.13
CA GLN A 463 -18.10 -1.08 42.88
C GLN A 463 -18.62 -2.52 43.11
N GLN A 464 -19.59 -2.96 42.31
CA GLN A 464 -19.76 -4.38 41.93
C GLN A 464 -20.22 -4.49 40.47
N HIS A 465 -19.78 -5.53 39.78
CA HIS A 465 -20.28 -5.93 38.46
C HIS A 465 -21.53 -6.81 38.60
N ILE A 466 -22.33 -6.90 37.53
CA ILE A 466 -23.24 -8.03 37.27
C ILE A 466 -22.91 -8.55 35.87
N THR A 467 -22.79 -9.88 35.73
CA THR A 467 -22.49 -10.60 34.48
C THR A 467 -23.74 -11.26 33.89
N ALA A 468 -23.69 -11.63 32.61
CA ALA A 468 -24.88 -11.92 31.79
C ALA A 468 -25.37 -13.39 31.84
N GLU A 469 -25.46 -14.03 33.02
CA GLU A 469 -25.86 -15.45 33.15
C GLU A 469 -27.21 -15.71 33.86
N GLU A 470 -27.85 -14.72 34.50
CA GLU A 470 -29.08 -14.94 35.29
C GLU A 470 -30.41 -14.60 34.58
N LEU A 471 -30.42 -14.38 33.25
CA LEU A 471 -31.61 -13.93 32.49
C LEU A 471 -32.13 -14.94 31.46
N ALA A 472 -32.14 -16.23 31.81
CA ALA A 472 -32.56 -17.32 30.92
C ALA A 472 -33.55 -18.34 31.53
N SER A 473 -34.61 -17.91 32.23
CA SER A 473 -35.69 -18.85 32.65
C SER A 473 -37.12 -18.29 32.76
N THR A 474 -38.00 -18.79 31.87
CA THR A 474 -39.49 -18.96 32.06
C THR A 474 -40.40 -17.72 32.27
N GLY A 475 -41.68 -17.79 31.84
CA GLY A 475 -42.64 -16.70 32.14
C GLY A 475 -44.12 -16.86 31.72
N LYS A 476 -44.47 -16.61 30.44
CA LYS A 476 -45.82 -16.76 29.81
C LYS A 476 -47.04 -15.93 30.33
N LYS A 477 -47.79 -15.34 29.38
CA LYS A 477 -49.20 -14.79 29.45
C LYS A 477 -49.36 -13.40 30.15
N ALA A 478 -50.33 -12.51 29.83
CA ALA A 478 -51.52 -12.58 28.96
C ALA A 478 -52.04 -11.22 28.38
N LYS A 479 -52.52 -11.25 27.12
CA LYS A 479 -53.76 -10.66 26.52
C LYS A 479 -54.40 -9.30 26.99
N LYS A 480 -54.51 -8.39 25.99
CA LYS A 480 -55.76 -7.78 25.39
C LYS A 480 -56.32 -6.37 25.78
N ASP A 481 -56.77 -5.68 24.71
CA ASP A 481 -57.97 -4.81 24.53
C ASP A 481 -58.07 -3.33 25.06
N LYS A 482 -57.90 -2.38 24.11
CA LYS A 482 -58.95 -1.53 23.45
C LYS A 482 -59.43 -0.13 23.95
N ASP A 483 -59.69 0.69 22.91
CA ASP A 483 -60.74 1.71 22.67
C ASP A 483 -60.84 3.05 23.46
N CYS A 484 -60.24 4.12 22.88
CA CYS A 484 -60.90 5.31 22.27
C CYS A 484 -62.08 6.07 22.96
N VAL A 485 -62.08 7.43 22.95
CA VAL A 485 -63.13 8.33 22.35
C VAL A 485 -62.98 9.85 22.68
N MET A 486 -63.37 10.66 21.69
CA MET A 486 -63.55 12.12 21.54
C MET A 486 -64.19 12.97 22.67
N ILE A 487 -63.92 14.29 22.65
CA ILE A 487 -64.84 15.47 22.76
C ILE A 487 -63.97 16.76 22.61
N THR A 488 -64.20 17.84 21.83
CA THR A 488 -65.32 18.48 21.09
C THR A 488 -65.94 19.71 21.77
N ALA A 489 -65.50 20.94 21.43
CA ALA A 489 -66.35 22.13 21.13
C ALA A 489 -65.54 23.45 20.95
N LEU A 490 -66.13 24.61 20.60
CA LEU A 490 -66.67 25.07 19.29
C LEU A 490 -67.22 26.52 19.41
N LYS A 491 -67.26 27.29 18.29
CA LYS A 491 -67.97 28.59 18.05
C LYS A 491 -67.24 29.89 18.51
N ARG A 492 -67.35 31.06 17.82
CA ARG A 492 -67.93 31.41 16.49
C ARG A 492 -67.53 32.84 16.02
N LEU A 493 -67.27 32.99 14.70
CA LEU A 493 -67.54 34.17 13.83
C LEU A 493 -66.72 35.48 14.08
N LYS A 494 -66.49 36.39 13.11
CA LYS A 494 -67.07 36.53 11.74
C LYS A 494 -66.11 37.22 10.72
N LEU A 495 -65.99 36.61 9.53
CA LEU A 495 -65.68 37.11 8.17
C LEU A 495 -64.70 38.30 7.88
N GLY A 496 -63.86 38.12 6.84
CA GLY A 496 -63.03 39.17 6.24
C GLY A 496 -62.21 38.79 4.97
N ASP A 497 -62.66 37.78 4.19
CA ASP A 497 -62.18 37.29 2.87
C ASP A 497 -60.75 37.56 2.31
N ARG A 498 -60.09 36.45 1.92
CA ARG A 498 -59.06 36.28 0.85
C ARG A 498 -57.64 36.86 1.12
N ALA A 499 -56.55 36.09 1.03
CA ALA A 499 -56.38 34.68 0.64
C ALA A 499 -55.06 34.06 1.17
N GLY A 500 -55.00 32.72 1.24
CA GLY A 500 -53.75 31.94 1.14
C GLY A 500 -52.75 31.98 2.29
N VAL A 501 -53.09 31.43 3.46
CA VAL A 501 -52.15 31.08 4.56
C VAL A 501 -52.59 29.69 5.07
N SER A 502 -51.74 28.67 5.23
CA SER A 502 -50.73 28.45 6.29
C SER A 502 -49.99 27.12 6.01
N GLN A 503 -48.90 26.69 6.66
CA GLN A 503 -47.79 27.31 7.40
C GLN A 503 -46.86 26.16 7.88
N VAL A 504 -45.60 26.48 8.21
CA VAL A 504 -44.78 25.88 9.29
C VAL A 504 -44.90 24.37 9.54
N ALA A 505 -43.89 23.62 9.08
CA ALA A 505 -43.40 22.42 9.80
C ALA A 505 -42.19 22.82 10.67
N MET A 506 -41.88 22.04 11.71
CA MET A 506 -40.82 22.38 12.68
C MET A 506 -39.41 22.27 12.10
N PHE A 507 -38.56 23.25 12.42
CA PHE A 507 -37.14 23.23 12.06
C PHE A 507 -36.40 22.09 12.74
N THR A 508 -35.78 21.22 11.94
CA THR A 508 -34.71 20.31 12.39
C THR A 508 -33.49 20.56 11.49
N LEU A 509 -32.38 21.03 12.07
CA LEU A 509 -31.19 21.45 11.32
C LEU A 509 -30.43 20.26 10.73
N ARG A 510 -30.69 19.94 9.45
CA ARG A 510 -29.75 19.21 8.59
C ARG A 510 -28.97 20.21 7.74
N ARG A 511 -27.64 20.10 7.73
CA ARG A 511 -26.80 20.77 6.72
C ARG A 511 -27.17 20.23 5.33
N VAL A 512 -27.46 21.12 4.40
CA VAL A 512 -27.58 20.81 2.97
C VAL A 512 -26.39 21.44 2.27
N VAL A 513 -25.54 20.62 1.64
CA VAL A 513 -24.42 21.09 0.82
C VAL A 513 -24.84 20.93 -0.63
N ASN A 514 -25.34 22.02 -1.23
CA ASN A 514 -25.78 22.06 -2.62
C ASN A 514 -24.88 23.00 -3.44
N HIS A 515 -23.84 22.44 -4.06
CA HIS A 515 -23.48 22.70 -5.46
C HIS A 515 -22.30 21.81 -5.86
N THR A 516 -22.41 21.10 -6.98
CA THR A 516 -21.32 20.34 -7.59
C THR A 516 -21.50 20.42 -9.12
N PRO A 517 -20.59 21.08 -9.85
CA PRO A 517 -20.58 21.03 -11.31
C PRO A 517 -20.26 19.60 -11.79
N THR A 518 -20.88 19.18 -12.89
CA THR A 518 -20.65 17.87 -13.52
C THR A 518 -19.37 17.87 -14.35
N PHE A 519 -18.48 16.91 -14.11
CA PHE A 519 -17.19 16.77 -14.80
C PHE A 519 -17.06 15.44 -15.57
N SER A 520 -16.07 15.40 -16.48
CA SER A 520 -15.63 14.18 -17.17
C SER A 520 -15.13 13.10 -16.18
N ARG A 521 -15.07 11.84 -16.65
CA ARG A 521 -15.18 10.65 -15.79
C ARG A 521 -13.88 9.86 -15.59
N ASN A 522 -12.79 10.21 -16.29
CA ASN A 522 -11.60 9.38 -16.38
C ASN A 522 -10.60 9.64 -15.22
N ALA A 523 -9.89 8.58 -14.81
CA ALA A 523 -8.92 8.52 -13.70
C ALA A 523 -9.48 8.85 -12.28
N ARG A 524 -9.85 7.80 -11.52
CA ARG A 524 -10.17 7.89 -10.07
C ARG A 524 -9.63 6.67 -9.32
N MET A 525 -8.94 6.89 -8.20
CA MET A 525 -8.64 5.86 -7.20
C MET A 525 -8.38 6.50 -5.81
N PHE A 526 -8.34 5.67 -4.76
CA PHE A 526 -7.99 5.93 -3.34
C PHE A 526 -8.68 7.07 -2.54
N ALA A 527 -9.16 8.17 -3.13
CA ALA A 527 -9.81 9.26 -2.35
C ALA A 527 -11.08 9.87 -2.98
N LEU A 528 -11.40 9.53 -4.24
CA LEU A 528 -12.29 10.32 -5.11
C LEU A 528 -13.62 9.63 -5.48
N TYR A 529 -14.47 9.39 -4.48
CA TYR A 529 -15.90 9.18 -4.68
C TYR A 529 -16.69 10.43 -4.24
N THR A 530 -17.59 10.92 -5.09
CA THR A 530 -18.41 12.12 -4.85
C THR A 530 -19.72 12.03 -5.64
N PRO A 531 -20.90 12.31 -5.06
CA PRO A 531 -21.35 12.12 -3.67
C PRO A 531 -22.58 11.16 -3.60
N LEU A 532 -23.34 11.18 -2.49
CA LEU A 532 -24.65 10.50 -2.26
C LEU A 532 -24.64 8.98 -2.04
N ARG A 533 -24.50 8.54 -0.77
CA ARG A 533 -25.39 7.55 -0.12
C ARG A 533 -25.19 7.55 1.40
N THR A 534 -26.18 7.10 2.16
CA THR A 534 -26.20 7.04 3.64
C THR A 534 -25.42 5.87 4.25
N GLU A 535 -24.54 5.23 3.45
CA GLU A 535 -23.98 3.91 3.71
C GLU A 535 -22.43 3.89 3.63
N ARG A 536 -21.78 5.05 3.77
CA ARG A 536 -20.30 5.11 3.83
C ARG A 536 -19.78 4.48 5.11
N ILE A 537 -18.81 3.57 4.96
CA ILE A 537 -17.99 3.06 6.06
C ILE A 537 -17.12 4.22 6.58
N PRO A 538 -17.21 4.60 7.89
CA PRO A 538 -16.37 5.67 8.44
C PRO A 538 -14.88 5.35 8.35
N THR A 539 -14.04 6.36 8.12
CA THR A 539 -12.57 6.22 7.96
C THR A 539 -11.90 5.33 9.01
N PHE A 540 -12.35 5.37 10.26
CA PHE A 540 -11.75 4.62 11.36
C PHE A 540 -12.51 3.34 11.75
N ALA A 541 -13.51 2.90 10.98
CA ALA A 541 -14.36 1.75 11.32
C ALA A 541 -13.56 0.45 11.57
N ASN A 542 -12.59 0.17 10.70
CA ASN A 542 -11.78 -1.05 10.75
C ASN A 542 -10.80 -1.08 11.93
N GLN A 543 -10.49 0.07 12.55
CA GLN A 543 -9.42 0.22 13.55
C GLN A 543 -9.60 -0.66 14.80
N ARG A 544 -10.85 -1.05 15.11
CA ARG A 544 -11.16 -1.94 16.25
C ARG A 544 -11.00 -3.43 15.94
N GLY A 545 -10.98 -3.81 14.66
CA GLY A 545 -10.85 -5.19 14.20
C GLY A 545 -9.44 -5.58 13.76
N LEU A 546 -8.50 -4.64 13.72
CA LEU A 546 -7.12 -4.92 13.32
C LEU A 546 -6.37 -5.71 14.41
N PRO A 547 -5.62 -6.77 14.05
CA PRO A 547 -4.78 -7.51 14.98
C PRO A 547 -3.61 -6.65 15.50
N LYS A 548 -3.09 -6.96 16.69
CA LYS A 548 -1.79 -6.44 17.15
C LYS A 548 -0.68 -6.91 16.20
N LEU A 549 0.41 -6.14 16.10
CA LEU A 549 1.64 -6.61 15.45
C LEU A 549 2.15 -7.84 16.22
N PRO A 550 2.29 -9.02 15.61
CA PRO A 550 2.73 -10.21 16.33
C PRO A 550 4.17 -10.06 16.83
N VAL A 551 4.50 -10.83 17.87
CA VAL A 551 5.90 -11.14 18.21
C VAL A 551 6.27 -12.43 17.45
N PRO A 552 7.23 -12.42 16.51
CA PRO A 552 7.62 -13.63 15.78
C PRO A 552 8.19 -14.73 16.69
N LYS A 553 8.19 -15.98 16.22
CA LYS A 553 8.92 -17.07 16.89
C LYS A 553 10.43 -16.82 16.77
N LEU A 554 11.17 -17.07 17.86
CA LEU A 554 12.62 -16.80 17.95
C LEU A 554 13.42 -17.48 16.82
N ARG A 555 13.21 -18.79 16.60
CA ARG A 555 13.98 -19.59 15.65
C ARG A 555 13.90 -19.07 14.20
N PRO A 556 12.71 -18.89 13.58
CA PRO A 556 12.60 -18.27 12.25
C PRO A 556 13.22 -16.87 12.12
N THR A 557 13.23 -16.07 13.18
CA THR A 557 13.93 -14.77 13.19
C THR A 557 15.44 -14.94 13.13
N LEU A 558 15.99 -15.88 13.90
CA LEU A 558 17.42 -16.20 13.88
C LEU A 558 17.85 -16.84 12.56
N ASP A 559 17.07 -17.76 12.01
CA ASP A 559 17.35 -18.39 10.70
C ASP A 559 17.34 -17.36 9.56
N ARG A 560 16.36 -16.44 9.54
CA ARG A 560 16.30 -15.37 8.53
C ARG A 560 17.44 -14.37 8.69
N TYR A 561 17.86 -14.07 9.91
CA TYR A 561 19.05 -13.26 10.18
C TYR A 561 20.33 -13.93 9.68
N LEU A 562 20.55 -15.19 10.04
CA LEU A 562 21.70 -15.98 9.57
C LEU A 562 21.74 -16.04 8.04
N LYS A 563 20.60 -16.28 7.38
CA LYS A 563 20.50 -16.24 5.91
C LYS A 563 20.86 -14.86 5.32
N SER A 564 20.61 -13.76 6.03
CA SER A 564 21.04 -12.42 5.60
C SER A 564 22.55 -12.17 5.79
N LEU A 565 23.25 -12.98 6.59
CA LEU A 565 24.71 -12.90 6.72
C LEU A 565 25.46 -13.71 5.64
N GLU A 566 24.85 -14.76 5.08
CA GLU A 566 25.43 -15.59 4.01
C GLU A 566 26.17 -14.78 2.91
N PRO A 567 25.56 -13.77 2.26
CA PRO A 567 26.22 -13.04 1.19
C PRO A 567 27.34 -12.10 1.71
N ILE A 568 27.17 -11.54 2.92
CA ILE A 568 28.17 -10.69 3.57
C ILE A 568 29.43 -11.51 3.88
N ILE A 569 29.25 -12.71 4.45
CA ILE A 569 30.33 -13.64 4.79
C ILE A 569 31.00 -14.18 3.51
N ALA A 570 30.24 -14.48 2.47
CA ALA A 570 30.77 -14.96 1.20
C ALA A 570 31.73 -13.96 0.53
N GLU A 571 31.44 -12.66 0.60
CA GLU A 571 32.29 -11.60 0.03
C GLU A 571 33.44 -11.19 0.96
N SER A 572 33.30 -11.33 2.28
CA SER A 572 34.34 -10.91 3.25
C SER A 572 35.36 -11.99 3.62
N SER A 573 34.95 -13.26 3.63
CA SER A 573 35.68 -14.33 4.34
C SER A 573 36.25 -15.43 3.43
N GLY A 574 35.87 -15.48 2.15
CA GLY A 574 36.44 -16.40 1.16
C GLY A 574 36.47 -17.85 1.63
N SER A 575 37.66 -18.47 1.67
CA SER A 575 37.87 -19.85 2.15
C SER A 575 37.48 -20.09 3.62
N HIS A 576 37.36 -19.03 4.42
CA HIS A 576 36.97 -19.12 5.84
C HIS A 576 35.45 -18.92 6.06
N ALA A 577 34.67 -18.67 5.01
CA ALA A 577 33.23 -18.39 5.09
C ALA A 577 32.44 -19.46 5.88
N VAL A 578 32.78 -20.74 5.73
CA VAL A 578 32.13 -21.85 6.46
C VAL A 578 32.38 -21.74 7.97
N VAL A 579 33.59 -21.39 8.39
CA VAL A 579 33.96 -21.25 9.81
C VAL A 579 33.31 -20.01 10.42
N GLU A 580 33.36 -18.89 9.71
CA GLU A 580 32.75 -17.64 10.16
C GLU A 580 31.21 -17.71 10.22
N MET A 581 30.59 -18.52 9.37
CA MET A 581 29.16 -18.83 9.47
C MET A 581 28.84 -19.77 10.65
N GLN A 582 29.61 -20.86 10.82
CA GLN A 582 29.46 -21.77 11.97
C GLN A 582 29.58 -21.04 13.32
N LYS A 583 30.47 -20.05 13.42
CA LYS A 583 30.58 -19.15 14.58
C LYS A 583 29.24 -18.44 14.88
N ARG A 584 28.53 -17.91 13.88
CA ARG A 584 27.26 -17.20 14.09
C ARG A 584 26.08 -18.14 14.30
N VAL A 585 26.08 -19.32 13.67
CA VAL A 585 25.10 -20.39 13.98
C VAL A 585 25.18 -20.75 15.46
N LYS A 586 26.39 -20.98 15.99
CA LYS A 586 26.62 -21.25 17.41
C LYS A 586 26.20 -20.07 18.31
N MET A 587 26.51 -18.82 17.93
CA MET A 587 26.02 -17.63 18.67
C MET A 587 24.49 -17.54 18.72
N ALA A 588 23.81 -17.90 17.62
CA ALA A 588 22.35 -17.93 17.55
C ALA A 588 21.77 -19.04 18.43
N GLU A 589 22.36 -20.24 18.43
CA GLU A 589 21.97 -21.36 19.31
C GLU A 589 22.21 -21.04 20.79
N GLU A 590 23.33 -20.40 21.14
CA GLU A 590 23.64 -19.96 22.52
C GLU A 590 22.71 -18.83 22.97
N PHE A 591 22.30 -17.93 22.07
CA PHE A 591 21.28 -16.93 22.34
C PHE A 591 19.90 -17.56 22.52
N GLU A 592 19.49 -18.45 21.61
CA GLU A 592 18.20 -19.14 21.62
C GLU A 592 17.98 -19.99 22.87
N ASN A 593 19.01 -20.70 23.34
CA ASN A 593 18.93 -21.53 24.55
C ASN A 593 19.24 -20.75 25.83
N GLY A 594 19.84 -19.56 25.72
CA GLY A 594 20.24 -18.69 26.83
C GLY A 594 19.39 -17.42 26.94
N ILE A 595 20.04 -16.27 26.93
CA ILE A 595 19.42 -14.96 27.23
C ILE A 595 18.33 -14.56 26.21
N GLY A 596 18.40 -15.03 24.96
CA GLY A 596 17.40 -14.78 23.93
C GLY A 596 16.03 -15.38 24.25
N LYS A 597 15.98 -16.57 24.88
CA LYS A 597 14.73 -17.15 25.39
C LYS A 597 14.07 -16.27 26.45
N LEU A 598 14.88 -15.66 27.32
CA LEU A 598 14.40 -14.76 28.36
C LEU A 598 14.00 -13.38 27.80
N ALA A 599 14.71 -12.87 26.80
CA ALA A 599 14.33 -11.69 26.03
C ALA A 599 13.01 -11.89 25.27
N GLN A 600 12.82 -13.06 24.64
CA GLN A 600 11.58 -13.44 23.95
C GLN A 600 10.40 -13.48 24.93
N ALA A 601 10.56 -14.09 26.10
CA ALA A 601 9.52 -14.12 27.13
C ALA A 601 9.13 -12.70 27.58
N ARG A 602 10.12 -11.83 27.87
CA ARG A 602 9.89 -10.43 28.22
C ARG A 602 9.19 -9.64 27.12
N LEU A 603 9.50 -9.92 25.84
CA LEU A 603 8.86 -9.25 24.71
C LEU A 603 7.40 -9.68 24.52
N ILE A 604 7.09 -10.95 24.81
CA ILE A 604 5.71 -11.47 24.84
C ILE A 604 4.95 -10.87 26.03
N ASP A 605 5.57 -10.77 27.21
CA ASP A 605 4.98 -10.09 28.38
C ASP A 605 4.70 -8.60 28.08
N LEU A 606 5.56 -7.94 27.32
CA LEU A 606 5.37 -6.56 26.85
C LEU A 606 4.21 -6.45 25.86
N ASP A 607 4.09 -7.36 24.86
CA ASP A 607 2.94 -7.34 23.95
C ASP A 607 1.63 -7.63 24.66
N ASN A 608 1.62 -8.53 25.65
CA ASN A 608 0.47 -8.79 26.51
C ASN A 608 0.03 -7.53 27.28
N ALA A 609 0.98 -6.68 27.70
CA ALA A 609 0.70 -5.42 28.40
C ALA A 609 0.32 -4.25 27.47
N SER A 610 0.75 -4.26 26.21
CA SER A 610 0.49 -3.22 25.21
C SER A 610 -0.99 -3.11 24.83
N GLU A 611 -1.48 -1.88 24.56
CA GLU A 611 -2.85 -1.66 24.09
C GLU A 611 -2.97 -1.84 22.56
N ASN A 612 -1.96 -1.39 21.81
CA ASN A 612 -2.01 -1.29 20.36
C ASN A 612 -1.07 -2.29 19.69
N ASN A 613 0.21 -2.25 20.06
CA ASN A 613 1.20 -3.29 19.77
C ASN A 613 2.50 -3.02 20.55
N TRP A 614 3.28 -4.07 20.81
CA TRP A 614 4.56 -3.99 21.54
C TRP A 614 5.59 -2.99 21.00
N LEU A 615 5.52 -2.60 19.73
CA LEU A 615 6.55 -1.83 19.01
C LEU A 615 6.29 -0.31 19.03
N ASP A 616 5.12 0.17 18.62
CA ASP A 616 4.75 1.62 18.62
C ASP A 616 4.52 2.16 20.04
N ASP A 617 3.85 1.37 20.90
CA ASP A 617 3.50 1.80 22.26
C ASP A 617 4.74 2.05 23.15
N ASN A 618 5.83 1.29 22.94
CA ASN A 618 6.94 1.20 23.90
C ASN A 618 8.29 1.72 23.40
N MET A 619 8.63 1.54 22.11
CA MET A 619 10.04 1.59 21.70
C MET A 619 10.37 2.19 20.33
N TRP A 620 9.59 1.95 19.27
CA TRP A 620 10.01 2.33 17.91
C TRP A 620 10.09 3.84 17.71
N MET A 621 9.01 4.55 18.05
CA MET A 621 8.96 6.02 18.03
C MET A 621 10.14 6.63 18.80
N LYS A 622 10.43 6.09 20.00
CA LYS A 622 11.51 6.57 20.85
C LYS A 622 12.89 6.31 20.23
N LYS A 623 13.18 5.09 19.80
CA LYS A 623 14.52 4.66 19.40
C LYS A 623 14.89 5.02 17.96
N ALA A 624 13.94 5.04 17.03
CA ALA A 624 14.20 5.34 15.62
C ALA A 624 14.23 6.84 15.33
N TYR A 625 13.46 7.64 16.09
CA TYR A 625 13.33 9.09 15.85
C TYR A 625 13.73 9.91 17.09
N HIS A 626 13.05 9.72 18.23
CA HIS A 626 13.16 10.69 19.33
C HIS A 626 14.48 10.66 20.11
N GLU A 627 15.25 9.57 20.07
CA GLU A 627 16.61 9.48 20.62
C GLU A 627 17.69 9.82 19.57
N TRP A 628 17.34 9.99 18.30
CA TRP A 628 18.32 10.30 17.24
C TRP A 628 18.70 11.78 17.25
N ARG A 629 20.00 12.08 17.28
CA ARG A 629 20.51 13.44 17.59
C ARG A 629 20.92 14.25 16.36
N ALA A 630 20.98 13.64 15.18
CA ALA A 630 21.31 14.34 13.94
C ALA A 630 20.31 15.49 13.63
N PRO A 631 20.73 16.57 12.96
CA PRO A 631 19.82 17.61 12.48
C PRO A 631 18.74 17.04 11.56
N LEU A 632 17.48 17.49 11.71
CA LEU A 632 16.37 16.95 10.89
C LEU A 632 16.51 17.30 9.40
N LEU A 633 17.00 18.53 9.13
CA LEU A 633 17.30 19.06 7.81
C LEU A 633 18.06 18.02 6.97
N ILE A 634 17.47 17.60 5.84
CA ILE A 634 17.94 16.57 4.89
C ILE A 634 18.05 15.15 5.47
N ASN A 635 18.60 14.97 6.67
CA ASN A 635 18.88 13.63 7.24
C ASN A 635 17.60 12.90 7.70
N SER A 636 16.56 13.63 8.11
CA SER A 636 15.29 13.05 8.57
C SER A 636 14.08 13.55 7.78
N ASN A 637 14.08 14.83 7.36
CA ASN A 637 12.97 15.39 6.60
C ASN A 637 12.94 14.84 5.17
N TRP A 638 11.88 14.11 4.85
CA TRP A 638 11.53 13.71 3.48
C TRP A 638 10.95 14.91 2.70
N TRP A 639 10.92 14.82 1.37
CA TRP A 639 10.30 15.81 0.48
C TRP A 639 9.42 15.19 -0.62
N LEU A 640 8.43 15.96 -1.06
CA LEU A 640 7.52 15.67 -2.17
C LEU A 640 7.43 16.90 -3.09
N LEU A 641 7.64 16.71 -4.40
CA LEU A 641 7.61 17.77 -5.41
C LEU A 641 6.29 17.71 -6.18
N PHE A 642 5.52 18.79 -6.23
CA PHE A 642 4.20 18.77 -6.87
C PHE A 642 4.31 19.12 -8.36
N HIS A 643 3.49 18.53 -9.22
CA HIS A 643 3.37 19.01 -10.60
C HIS A 643 3.01 20.49 -10.67
N HIS A 644 3.44 21.18 -11.72
CA HIS A 644 3.01 22.54 -11.99
C HIS A 644 1.48 22.58 -12.17
N ASP A 645 0.83 23.59 -11.59
CA ASP A 645 -0.59 23.81 -11.84
C ASP A 645 -0.76 24.31 -13.28
N THR A 646 -1.68 23.70 -14.03
CA THR A 646 -1.88 23.97 -15.47
C THR A 646 -2.55 25.32 -15.74
N THR A 647 -3.11 25.98 -14.72
CA THR A 647 -3.71 27.31 -14.84
C THR A 647 -2.71 28.46 -14.70
N ILE A 648 -1.52 28.20 -14.15
CA ILE A 648 -0.47 29.22 -13.98
C ILE A 648 0.06 29.60 -15.38
N PRO A 649 0.01 30.89 -15.78
CA PRO A 649 0.45 31.32 -17.09
C PRO A 649 1.89 30.91 -17.43
N GLU A 650 2.12 30.54 -18.69
CA GLU A 650 3.37 29.92 -19.16
C GLU A 650 4.62 30.75 -18.85
N TYR A 651 4.51 32.08 -18.96
CA TYR A 651 5.61 33.02 -18.67
C TYR A 651 5.96 33.12 -17.17
N ILE A 652 5.03 32.74 -16.30
CA ILE A 652 5.23 32.63 -14.85
C ILE A 652 5.80 31.24 -14.55
N LYS A 653 5.09 30.19 -14.98
CA LYS A 653 5.42 28.78 -14.74
C LYS A 653 6.84 28.39 -15.17
N ASN A 654 7.30 28.93 -16.30
CA ASN A 654 8.61 28.63 -16.88
C ASN A 654 9.72 29.59 -16.43
N HIS A 655 9.41 30.54 -15.53
CA HIS A 655 10.44 31.35 -14.89
C HIS A 655 11.37 30.45 -14.05
N ASP A 656 12.67 30.62 -14.21
CA ASP A 656 13.69 29.77 -13.60
C ASP A 656 14.50 30.47 -12.50
N GLY A 657 14.23 31.75 -12.22
CA GLY A 657 14.95 32.53 -11.21
C GLY A 657 16.26 33.15 -11.70
N THR A 658 16.60 33.05 -12.99
CA THR A 658 17.80 33.70 -13.57
C THR A 658 17.62 35.19 -13.84
N ASN A 659 16.38 35.68 -13.85
CA ASN A 659 15.99 37.06 -14.09
C ASN A 659 14.96 37.49 -13.02
N PRO A 660 14.67 38.80 -12.85
CA PRO A 660 13.57 39.25 -12.00
C PRO A 660 12.21 39.16 -12.71
N PHE A 661 11.15 38.86 -11.96
CA PHE A 661 9.77 38.98 -12.45
C PHE A 661 9.44 40.42 -12.85
N LYS A 662 8.78 40.59 -14.00
CA LYS A 662 8.22 41.87 -14.47
C LYS A 662 6.89 42.23 -13.80
N GLU A 663 6.22 41.24 -13.22
CA GLU A 663 4.89 41.34 -12.62
C GLU A 663 4.92 40.67 -11.25
N GLY A 664 4.68 41.45 -10.19
CA GLY A 664 4.76 41.00 -8.80
C GLY A 664 5.14 42.13 -7.85
N ILE A 665 5.02 41.87 -6.55
CA ILE A 665 5.48 42.77 -5.49
C ILE A 665 6.97 42.50 -5.20
N GLN A 666 7.82 43.49 -5.45
CA GLN A 666 9.21 43.48 -5.01
C GLN A 666 9.30 43.86 -3.52
N LEU A 667 10.00 43.04 -2.75
CA LEU A 667 10.27 43.20 -1.33
C LEU A 667 11.57 44.01 -1.11
N PRO A 668 11.62 44.95 -0.13
CA PRO A 668 12.78 45.82 0.07
C PRO A 668 14.11 45.12 0.40
N THR A 669 14.12 43.84 0.78
CA THR A 669 15.38 43.07 0.94
C THR A 669 15.86 42.36 -0.32
N GLY A 670 15.17 42.49 -1.46
CA GLY A 670 15.59 41.88 -2.74
C GLY A 670 14.98 40.51 -3.02
N GLY A 671 13.67 40.37 -2.86
CA GLY A 671 12.89 39.20 -3.26
C GLY A 671 11.56 39.62 -3.90
N GLU A 672 10.85 38.68 -4.52
CA GLU A 672 9.67 38.94 -5.35
C GLU A 672 8.50 38.00 -5.00
N ILE A 673 7.27 38.54 -4.98
CA ILE A 673 6.04 37.79 -4.75
C ILE A 673 5.08 37.97 -5.93
N SER A 674 4.62 36.87 -6.53
CA SER A 674 3.65 36.91 -7.64
C SER A 674 2.23 36.61 -7.19
N ASP A 675 1.24 37.11 -7.92
CA ASP A 675 -0.18 36.81 -7.69
C ASP A 675 -0.45 35.30 -7.71
N TRP A 676 0.23 34.56 -8.58
CA TRP A 676 0.02 33.13 -8.75
C TRP A 676 0.68 32.29 -7.66
N GLN A 677 1.76 32.77 -7.05
CA GLN A 677 2.30 32.20 -5.82
C GLN A 677 1.27 32.30 -4.67
N ILE A 678 0.65 33.48 -4.48
CA ILE A 678 -0.34 33.70 -3.42
C ILE A 678 -1.63 32.92 -3.69
N ARG A 679 -2.13 32.90 -4.94
CA ARG A 679 -3.30 32.09 -5.34
C ARG A 679 -3.06 30.59 -5.18
N ARG A 680 -1.87 30.10 -5.56
CA ARG A 680 -1.53 28.69 -5.35
C ARG A 680 -1.44 28.35 -3.87
N ALA A 681 -0.82 29.20 -3.06
CA ALA A 681 -0.76 29.01 -1.61
C ALA A 681 -2.17 28.99 -0.98
N ALA A 682 -3.05 29.92 -1.36
CA ALA A 682 -4.44 29.97 -0.92
C ALA A 682 -5.23 28.71 -1.35
N TRP A 683 -5.09 28.28 -2.61
CA TRP A 683 -5.74 27.06 -3.12
C TRP A 683 -5.28 25.83 -2.35
N LEU A 684 -3.97 25.57 -2.27
CA LEU A 684 -3.41 24.44 -1.52
C LEU A 684 -3.86 24.46 -0.05
N ALA A 685 -3.86 25.63 0.61
CA ALA A 685 -4.36 25.76 1.98
C ALA A 685 -5.84 25.36 2.12
N SER A 686 -6.69 25.80 1.19
CA SER A 686 -8.11 25.42 1.12
C SER A 686 -8.30 23.91 0.93
N ARG A 687 -7.48 23.30 0.06
CA ARG A 687 -7.48 21.85 -0.21
C ARG A 687 -7.05 21.02 1.00
N PHE A 688 -5.97 21.42 1.69
CA PHE A 688 -5.54 20.78 2.94
C PHE A 688 -6.60 20.87 4.04
N MET A 689 -7.26 22.03 4.18
CA MET A 689 -8.41 22.16 5.09
C MET A 689 -9.55 21.23 4.72
N ASN A 690 -9.92 21.13 3.45
CA ASN A 690 -11.02 20.27 3.04
C ASN A 690 -10.71 18.78 3.28
N PHE A 691 -9.46 18.33 3.09
CA PHE A 691 -9.04 16.99 3.51
C PHE A 691 -9.18 16.80 5.03
N LYS A 692 -8.78 17.80 5.84
CA LYS A 692 -8.92 17.76 7.31
C LYS A 692 -10.38 17.72 7.75
N GLU A 693 -11.26 18.53 7.15
CA GLU A 693 -12.71 18.51 7.39
C GLU A 693 -13.32 17.14 7.06
N ARG A 694 -12.87 16.49 5.97
CA ARG A 694 -13.31 15.14 5.59
C ARG A 694 -12.77 14.05 6.52
N LEU A 695 -11.54 14.18 7.02
CA LEU A 695 -11.00 13.25 8.02
C LEU A 695 -11.76 13.35 9.36
N ASP A 696 -12.03 14.57 9.82
CA ASP A 696 -12.77 14.82 11.07
C ASP A 696 -14.23 14.33 10.96
N ALA A 697 -14.85 14.47 9.78
CA ALA A 697 -16.16 13.92 9.47
C ALA A 697 -16.16 12.40 9.21
N GLN A 698 -14.98 11.76 9.17
CA GLN A 698 -14.76 10.35 8.80
C GLN A 698 -15.29 9.97 7.40
N ASP A 699 -15.26 10.92 6.45
CA ASP A 699 -15.71 10.79 5.05
C ASP A 699 -14.61 10.29 4.07
N ILE A 700 -13.41 10.03 4.58
CA ILE A 700 -12.31 9.40 3.82
C ILE A 700 -12.51 7.87 3.87
N HIS A 701 -12.34 7.18 2.75
CA HIS A 701 -12.48 5.73 2.70
C HIS A 701 -11.36 5.04 3.51
N PRO A 702 -11.62 3.96 4.26
CA PRO A 702 -10.57 3.15 4.87
C PRO A 702 -9.65 2.54 3.80
N ASP A 703 -8.33 2.58 3.99
CA ASP A 703 -7.38 1.91 3.10
C ASP A 703 -7.45 0.37 3.27
N SER A 704 -7.21 -0.38 2.20
CA SER A 704 -7.18 -1.86 2.20
C SER A 704 -6.26 -2.44 1.12
N SER A 705 -6.03 -3.75 1.19
CA SER A 705 -5.45 -4.61 0.15
C SER A 705 -6.24 -5.93 0.08
N ARG A 706 -5.92 -6.85 -0.85
CA ARG A 706 -6.55 -8.19 -0.85
C ARG A 706 -6.23 -8.98 0.42
N THR A 707 -5.12 -8.66 1.10
CA THR A 707 -4.73 -9.22 2.41
C THR A 707 -5.63 -8.75 3.56
N GLY A 708 -6.43 -7.69 3.38
CA GLY A 708 -7.28 -7.11 4.41
C GLY A 708 -7.15 -5.58 4.56
N PRO A 709 -7.88 -5.00 5.55
CA PRO A 709 -7.87 -3.56 5.81
C PRO A 709 -6.55 -3.08 6.41
N PHE A 710 -6.21 -1.81 6.16
CA PHE A 710 -5.03 -1.15 6.72
C PHE A 710 -5.38 -0.21 7.88
N CYS A 711 -4.41 0.01 8.76
CA CYS A 711 -4.51 0.95 9.87
C CYS A 711 -4.49 2.40 9.37
N MET A 712 -5.52 3.15 9.75
CA MET A 712 -5.69 4.57 9.40
C MET A 712 -5.14 5.51 10.48
N TYR A 713 -4.50 4.99 11.53
CA TYR A 713 -4.08 5.79 12.69
C TYR A 713 -3.12 6.92 12.32
N GLN A 714 -2.20 6.68 11.38
CA GLN A 714 -1.21 7.68 10.96
C GLN A 714 -1.85 8.95 10.35
N TYR A 715 -3.05 8.87 9.75
CA TYR A 715 -3.79 10.05 9.29
C TYR A 715 -4.18 10.99 10.45
N THR A 716 -4.27 10.51 11.70
CA THR A 716 -4.49 11.39 12.86
C THR A 716 -3.25 12.21 13.24
N ARG A 717 -2.05 11.79 12.80
CA ARG A 717 -0.76 12.37 13.19
C ARG A 717 -0.22 13.41 12.19
N PHE A 718 -0.83 13.60 11.01
CA PHE A 718 -0.27 14.49 9.97
C PHE A 718 -0.31 16.00 10.31
N VAL A 719 -1.10 16.43 11.31
CA VAL A 719 -1.22 17.83 11.74
C VAL A 719 -0.37 18.19 12.96
N LEU A 720 0.55 17.31 13.37
CA LEU A 720 1.35 17.47 14.60
C LEU A 720 2.58 18.35 14.41
N THR A 721 3.23 18.70 15.53
CA THR A 721 4.57 19.28 15.56
C THR A 721 5.45 18.37 16.39
N LEU A 722 6.69 18.11 15.99
CA LEU A 722 7.67 17.52 16.89
C LEU A 722 8.03 18.57 17.96
N LEU A 723 7.88 18.20 19.23
CA LEU A 723 8.30 19.03 20.36
C LEU A 723 9.61 18.49 20.92
N ASN A 724 10.65 19.30 20.79
CA ASN A 724 11.91 19.04 21.46
C ASN A 724 11.81 19.40 22.95
N SER A 725 11.05 18.62 23.71
CA SER A 725 10.68 18.85 25.11
C SER A 725 11.44 17.93 26.07
N LEU A 726 12.50 18.47 26.68
CA LEU A 726 13.32 17.75 27.68
C LEU A 726 12.99 18.13 29.14
N THR A 727 11.77 18.62 29.36
CA THR A 727 11.19 18.85 30.69
C THR A 727 10.29 17.68 31.10
N PRO A 728 10.37 17.18 32.34
CA PRO A 728 9.44 16.15 32.81
C PRO A 728 8.01 16.70 32.86
N LEU A 729 7.09 16.01 32.18
CA LEU A 729 5.66 16.20 32.37
C LEU A 729 5.29 15.72 33.78
N TYR A 730 5.10 16.65 34.71
CA TYR A 730 4.60 16.32 36.05
C TYR A 730 3.24 15.62 35.94
N ALA A 731 3.13 14.46 36.58
CA ALA A 731 2.03 13.50 36.37
C ALA A 731 0.64 14.12 36.55
N GLY A 732 -0.25 13.91 35.57
CA GLY A 732 -1.57 14.53 35.55
C GLY A 732 -2.66 13.89 34.69
N ALA A 733 -2.40 12.81 33.93
CA ALA A 733 -3.35 12.30 32.92
C ALA A 733 -3.37 10.77 32.68
N ARG A 734 -3.27 9.95 33.73
CA ARG A 734 -3.73 8.53 33.75
C ARG A 734 -3.29 7.59 32.61
N HIS A 735 -2.05 7.65 32.14
CA HIS A 735 -1.43 6.58 31.33
C HIS A 735 -0.04 6.18 31.85
N ASP A 736 0.11 6.22 33.18
CA ASP A 736 1.36 5.88 33.87
C ASP A 736 1.48 4.36 34.10
N ILE A 737 1.99 3.63 33.10
CA ILE A 737 2.49 2.26 33.27
C ILE A 737 3.93 2.20 32.71
N LEU A 738 4.89 1.89 33.58
CA LEU A 738 6.28 1.47 33.27
C LEU A 738 7.22 2.48 32.57
N ILE A 739 7.00 3.79 32.67
CA ILE A 739 8.08 4.78 32.39
C ILE A 739 8.98 4.94 33.62
N GLN A 740 9.94 4.02 33.80
CA GLN A 740 11.06 4.17 34.73
C GLN A 740 12.39 3.89 34.02
N ASP A 741 13.46 4.54 34.49
CA ASP A 741 14.88 4.31 34.15
C ASP A 741 15.41 4.59 32.72
N PHE A 742 14.70 5.34 31.86
CA PHE A 742 15.13 5.60 30.47
C PHE A 742 15.44 7.06 30.08
N GLY A 743 16.65 7.52 30.40
CA GLY A 743 17.43 8.51 29.62
C GLY A 743 16.90 9.95 29.52
N HIS A 744 17.73 10.93 29.88
CA HIS A 744 17.31 12.34 29.94
C HIS A 744 17.18 13.07 28.58
N ASP A 745 17.49 12.43 27.44
CA ASP A 745 17.68 13.08 26.13
C ASP A 745 16.82 12.46 25.03
N CYS A 746 15.54 12.84 24.96
CA CYS A 746 14.53 12.28 24.05
C CYS A 746 13.49 13.34 23.62
N ASP A 747 13.28 13.54 22.31
CA ASP A 747 12.20 14.39 21.78
C ASP A 747 10.81 13.77 22.07
N MET A 748 9.71 14.51 21.86
CA MET A 748 8.34 13.99 21.92
C MET A 748 7.44 14.65 20.87
N LEU A 749 6.34 14.00 20.47
CA LEU A 749 5.33 14.67 19.63
C LEU A 749 4.49 15.66 20.45
N SER A 750 4.05 16.76 19.82
CA SER A 750 3.04 17.66 20.39
C SER A 750 1.77 16.88 20.71
N ALA A 751 1.13 17.19 21.84
CA ALA A 751 -0.25 16.76 22.07
C ALA A 751 -1.14 17.29 20.93
N ILE A 752 -2.07 16.46 20.44
CA ILE A 752 -3.07 16.89 19.44
C ILE A 752 -3.78 18.14 19.98
N PRO A 753 -3.74 19.29 19.28
CA PRO A 753 -4.43 20.50 19.75
C PRO A 753 -5.93 20.21 19.93
N PRO A 754 -6.56 20.60 21.05
CA PRO A 754 -8.00 20.48 21.21
C PRO A 754 -8.74 21.15 20.05
N GLU A 755 -9.87 20.60 19.60
CA GLU A 755 -10.65 21.03 18.42
C GLU A 755 -10.99 22.54 18.35
N LYS A 756 -10.92 23.24 19.49
CA LYS A 756 -11.17 24.67 19.63
C LYS A 756 -9.96 25.55 19.34
N ASN A 757 -8.75 24.98 19.27
CA ASN A 757 -7.48 25.71 19.23
C ASN A 757 -6.76 25.63 17.87
N GLY A 758 -6.91 24.54 17.13
CA GLY A 758 -6.25 24.34 15.82
C GLY A 758 -7.04 24.92 14.65
N ARG A 759 -7.18 26.25 14.57
CA ARG A 759 -7.99 26.95 13.54
C ARG A 759 -7.18 27.84 12.58
N HIS A 760 -5.86 27.81 12.69
CA HIS A 760 -4.92 28.61 11.93
C HIS A 760 -3.83 27.77 11.28
N ILE A 761 -3.18 28.38 10.29
CA ILE A 761 -1.93 27.90 9.70
C ILE A 761 -0.77 28.79 10.17
N HIS A 762 0.45 28.25 10.11
CA HIS A 762 1.67 29.01 10.23
C HIS A 762 2.10 29.48 8.83
N VAL A 763 2.48 30.74 8.67
CA VAL A 763 2.97 31.29 7.40
C VAL A 763 4.35 31.90 7.64
N MET A 764 5.31 31.50 6.81
CA MET A 764 6.66 32.06 6.76
C MET A 764 6.85 32.80 5.44
N LEU A 765 7.37 34.02 5.51
CA LEU A 765 7.75 34.82 4.34
C LEU A 765 9.04 35.57 4.67
N ASN A 766 10.14 35.26 3.99
CA ASN A 766 11.46 35.86 4.22
C ASN A 766 11.88 35.80 5.72
N ASP A 767 11.77 34.62 6.33
CA ASP A 767 11.96 34.34 7.77
C ASP A 767 10.95 35.00 8.73
N TRP A 768 10.09 35.93 8.28
CA TRP A 768 9.02 36.49 9.10
C TRP A 768 7.93 35.45 9.34
N CYS A 769 7.65 35.17 10.61
CA CYS A 769 6.66 34.17 11.04
C CYS A 769 5.31 34.83 11.37
N TYR A 770 4.21 34.24 10.90
CA TYR A 770 2.84 34.71 11.13
C TYR A 770 1.89 33.54 11.43
N THR A 771 0.81 33.78 12.17
CA THR A 771 -0.40 32.94 12.06
C THR A 771 -1.42 33.59 11.14
N VAL A 772 -2.09 32.78 10.33
CA VAL A 772 -3.28 33.18 9.56
C VAL A 772 -4.44 32.31 10.01
N GLN A 773 -5.54 32.92 10.47
CA GLN A 773 -6.78 32.19 10.78
C GLN A 773 -7.42 31.72 9.48
N VAL A 774 -7.86 30.46 9.45
CA VAL A 774 -8.42 29.84 8.25
C VAL A 774 -9.83 29.27 8.44
N TYR A 775 -10.31 29.25 9.68
CA TYR A 775 -11.73 29.12 10.03
C TYR A 775 -12.28 30.44 10.60
N ASP A 776 -13.58 30.67 10.44
CA ASP A 776 -14.30 31.76 11.08
C ASP A 776 -14.68 31.43 12.55
N GLY A 777 -15.30 32.40 13.22
CA GLY A 777 -15.79 32.23 14.60
C GLY A 777 -16.83 31.11 14.75
N ALA A 778 -17.62 30.84 13.70
CA ALA A 778 -18.60 29.76 13.67
C ALA A 778 -17.98 28.37 13.39
N GLY A 779 -16.69 28.30 13.04
CA GLY A 779 -16.01 27.05 12.67
C GLY A 779 -16.28 26.60 11.24
N ARG A 780 -16.48 27.55 10.31
CA ARG A 780 -16.54 27.30 8.86
C ARG A 780 -15.20 27.72 8.23
N ASN A 781 -14.70 26.95 7.27
CA ASN A 781 -13.60 27.38 6.39
C ASN A 781 -13.94 28.74 5.76
N VAL A 782 -12.99 29.68 5.75
CA VAL A 782 -13.22 31.06 5.27
C VAL A 782 -13.31 31.20 3.75
N GLY A 783 -12.91 30.17 3.00
CA GLY A 783 -12.93 30.15 1.54
C GLY A 783 -11.67 30.76 0.89
N VAL A 784 -11.35 30.30 -0.31
CA VAL A 784 -10.03 30.54 -0.94
C VAL A 784 -9.69 32.01 -1.17
N LYS A 785 -10.68 32.84 -1.55
CA LYS A 785 -10.48 34.27 -1.76
C LYS A 785 -10.12 35.03 -0.48
N GLU A 786 -10.70 34.64 0.65
CA GLU A 786 -10.40 35.23 1.95
C GLU A 786 -9.02 34.78 2.47
N LEU A 787 -8.56 33.58 2.08
CA LEU A 787 -7.17 33.15 2.27
C LEU A 787 -6.20 33.97 1.40
N GLU A 788 -6.51 34.18 0.11
CA GLU A 788 -5.72 35.04 -0.78
C GLU A 788 -5.57 36.45 -0.18
N HIS A 789 -6.68 37.04 0.28
CA HIS A 789 -6.69 38.35 0.94
C HIS A 789 -5.77 38.39 2.17
N ARG A 790 -5.90 37.44 3.10
CA ARG A 790 -5.09 37.39 4.33
C ARG A 790 -3.61 37.14 4.06
N LEU A 791 -3.27 36.33 3.07
CA LEU A 791 -1.88 36.14 2.63
C LEU A 791 -1.32 37.43 2.02
N TRP A 792 -2.11 38.17 1.23
CA TRP A 792 -1.71 39.49 0.75
C TRP A 792 -1.56 40.54 1.86
N GLU A 793 -2.32 40.47 2.95
CA GLU A 793 -2.08 41.32 4.12
C GLU A 793 -0.73 41.03 4.78
N VAL A 794 -0.36 39.75 4.92
CA VAL A 794 0.97 39.34 5.43
C VAL A 794 2.10 39.87 4.53
N VAL A 795 1.97 39.75 3.20
CA VAL A 795 2.95 40.31 2.24
C VAL A 795 3.09 41.83 2.40
N LYS A 796 1.97 42.55 2.58
CA LYS A 796 1.98 44.01 2.79
C LYS A 796 2.63 44.41 4.12
N ASP A 797 2.43 43.62 5.18
CA ASP A 797 3.10 43.87 6.47
C ASP A 797 4.62 43.66 6.36
N VAL A 798 5.06 42.53 5.79
CA VAL A 798 6.49 42.27 5.51
C VAL A 798 7.12 43.41 4.70
N GLN A 799 6.51 43.78 3.57
CA GLN A 799 7.01 44.87 2.71
C GLN A 799 7.13 46.20 3.48
N LYS A 800 6.14 46.51 4.34
CA LYS A 800 6.09 47.71 5.18
C LYS A 800 7.12 47.70 6.31
N ARG A 801 7.46 46.54 6.87
CA ARG A 801 8.47 46.39 7.93
C ARG A 801 9.88 46.52 7.34
N GLU A 802 10.17 45.75 6.30
CA GLU A 802 11.44 45.81 5.58
C GLU A 802 11.72 47.19 4.97
N GLY A 803 10.68 47.88 4.50
CA GLY A 803 10.75 49.24 3.96
C GLY A 803 11.14 50.33 4.97
N LYS A 804 11.04 50.05 6.28
CA LYS A 804 11.61 50.89 7.35
C LYS A 804 13.06 50.51 7.69
N GLY A 805 13.58 49.43 7.13
CA GLY A 805 14.85 48.81 7.53
C GLY A 805 14.72 47.72 8.60
N GLU A 806 13.52 47.28 8.99
CA GLU A 806 13.39 46.13 9.90
C GLU A 806 13.90 44.83 9.22
N ARG A 807 14.28 43.83 10.02
CA ARG A 807 14.71 42.50 9.55
C ARG A 807 14.11 41.41 10.43
N ALA A 808 13.79 40.26 9.84
CA ALA A 808 13.28 39.11 10.56
C ALA A 808 14.32 38.58 11.55
N THR A 809 13.87 38.21 12.75
CA THR A 809 14.71 37.44 13.68
C THR A 809 14.57 35.97 13.31
N ARG A 810 15.63 35.37 12.74
CA ARG A 810 15.64 34.07 12.04
C ARG A 810 15.49 32.83 12.94
N VAL A 811 14.62 32.85 13.93
CA VAL A 811 14.43 31.75 14.91
C VAL A 811 14.16 30.38 14.25
N GLY A 812 13.53 30.35 13.07
CA GLY A 812 13.28 29.11 12.33
C GLY A 812 14.54 28.28 12.06
N ILE A 813 15.70 28.92 11.84
CA ILE A 813 16.97 28.23 11.55
C ILE A 813 17.45 27.35 12.71
N LEU A 814 17.02 27.65 13.94
CA LEU A 814 17.37 26.86 15.12
C LEU A 814 16.72 25.46 15.11
N THR A 815 15.65 25.26 14.32
CA THR A 815 15.06 23.93 14.09
C THR A 815 15.87 23.06 13.12
N ALA A 816 16.79 23.66 12.36
CA ALA A 816 17.65 22.99 11.39
C ALA A 816 18.94 22.40 12.00
N ASP A 817 19.14 22.56 13.31
CA ASP A 817 20.37 22.21 14.02
C ASP A 817 20.30 20.82 14.70
N GLU A 818 21.44 20.37 15.25
CA GLU A 818 21.57 19.16 16.07
C GLU A 818 20.57 19.18 17.24
N ARG A 819 19.91 18.04 17.49
CA ARG A 819 18.72 18.01 18.36
C ARG A 819 19.02 18.44 19.80
N THR A 820 20.20 18.13 20.32
CA THR A 820 20.63 18.48 21.69
C THR A 820 20.95 19.97 21.83
N ARG A 821 21.58 20.60 20.83
CA ARG A 821 21.79 22.06 20.74
C ARG A 821 20.48 22.83 20.65
N TRP A 822 19.55 22.33 19.82
CA TRP A 822 18.21 22.89 19.74
C TRP A 822 17.49 22.78 21.10
N ALA A 823 17.59 21.62 21.76
CA ALA A 823 16.87 21.34 23.01
C ALA A 823 17.43 21.98 24.29
N LYS A 824 18.73 21.82 24.56
CA LYS A 824 19.21 21.57 25.94
C LYS A 824 20.45 22.36 26.36
N SER A 825 20.92 22.00 27.57
CA SER A 825 21.74 22.81 28.44
C SER A 825 23.18 22.31 28.57
N LEU A 826 23.95 22.43 27.48
CA LEU A 826 25.34 22.89 27.57
C LEU A 826 25.40 24.25 26.83
N GLN A 827 26.29 25.14 27.25
CA GLN A 827 26.16 26.56 26.88
C GLN A 827 26.57 26.80 25.41
N PRO A 828 25.81 27.58 24.59
CA PRO A 828 24.62 28.36 24.94
C PRO A 828 23.33 28.02 24.13
N LYS A 829 22.67 26.90 24.49
CA LYS A 829 21.20 26.73 24.61
C LYS A 829 20.27 27.54 23.68
N ASN A 830 19.57 26.87 22.76
CA ASN A 830 18.55 27.50 21.92
C ASN A 830 17.12 27.50 22.50
N ARG A 831 16.32 26.45 22.29
CA ARG A 831 14.84 26.47 22.46
C ARG A 831 14.39 26.88 23.86
N GLU A 832 14.83 26.17 24.90
CA GLU A 832 14.41 26.46 26.27
C GLU A 832 14.88 27.85 26.74
N TYR A 833 16.04 28.33 26.28
CA TYR A 833 16.50 29.68 26.64
C TYR A 833 15.66 30.77 25.97
N LEU A 834 15.41 30.65 24.66
CA LEU A 834 14.45 31.49 23.92
C LEU A 834 13.09 31.54 24.63
N LEU A 835 12.58 30.41 25.10
CA LEU A 835 11.32 30.33 25.84
C LEU A 835 11.38 30.99 27.23
N THR A 836 12.55 31.12 27.88
CA THR A 836 12.66 31.89 29.13
C THR A 836 12.61 33.41 28.91
N LEU A 837 13.21 33.93 27.82
CA LEU A 837 13.43 35.37 27.62
C LEU A 837 12.15 36.23 27.61
N SER A 838 11.01 35.71 27.13
CA SER A 838 9.77 36.48 27.05
C SER A 838 8.51 35.60 26.95
N ASP A 839 7.40 36.05 27.56
CA ASP A 839 6.07 35.49 27.31
C ASP A 839 5.63 35.62 25.85
N GLN A 840 6.18 36.60 25.12
CA GLN A 840 5.98 36.74 23.69
C GLN A 840 6.54 35.51 22.94
N ASN A 841 7.75 35.06 23.26
CA ASN A 841 8.36 33.87 22.65
C ASN A 841 7.57 32.60 22.98
N ARG A 842 7.10 32.48 24.23
CA ARG A 842 6.20 31.39 24.66
C ARG A 842 4.90 31.38 23.86
N GLY A 843 4.32 32.56 23.60
CA GLY A 843 3.15 32.73 22.74
C GLY A 843 3.41 32.41 21.27
N SER A 844 4.51 32.91 20.70
CA SER A 844 4.90 32.68 19.30
C SER A 844 5.19 31.20 19.02
N PHE A 845 5.97 30.53 19.87
CA PHE A 845 6.26 29.11 19.74
C PHE A 845 4.97 28.26 19.81
N ARG A 846 4.11 28.51 20.81
CA ARG A 846 2.84 27.79 20.96
C ARG A 846 1.89 28.01 19.79
N ALA A 847 1.95 29.16 19.12
CA ALA A 847 1.16 29.42 17.92
C ALA A 847 1.61 28.56 16.73
N ILE A 848 2.92 28.32 16.56
CA ILE A 848 3.47 27.43 15.53
C ILE A 848 3.16 25.96 15.85
N GLU A 849 3.34 25.56 17.11
CA GLU A 849 2.99 24.23 17.64
C GLU A 849 1.54 23.85 17.33
N THR A 850 0.59 24.78 17.54
CA THR A 850 -0.85 24.54 17.41
C THR A 850 -1.43 24.83 16.01
N ALA A 851 -0.64 25.33 15.07
CA ALA A 851 -1.04 25.48 13.67
C ALA A 851 -1.24 24.10 13.00
N MET A 852 -2.13 23.99 12.01
CA MET A 852 -2.37 22.70 11.33
C MET A 852 -1.18 22.26 10.45
N PHE A 853 -0.53 23.20 9.76
CA PHE A 853 0.66 23.02 8.91
C PHE A 853 1.35 24.37 8.71
N THR A 854 2.56 24.37 8.13
CA THR A 854 3.27 25.59 7.71
C THR A 854 3.10 25.82 6.21
N ILE A 855 2.97 27.07 5.78
CA ILE A 855 3.21 27.53 4.41
C ILE A 855 4.47 28.39 4.41
N SER A 856 5.45 28.07 3.57
CA SER A 856 6.61 28.91 3.28
C SER A 856 6.42 29.58 1.92
N LEU A 857 6.22 30.89 1.93
CA LEU A 857 6.25 31.73 0.74
C LEU A 857 7.71 32.12 0.50
N ASP A 858 8.36 31.47 -0.47
CA ASP A 858 9.74 31.77 -0.85
C ASP A 858 9.72 32.95 -1.84
N PRO A 859 10.29 34.12 -1.51
CA PRO A 859 10.22 35.32 -2.36
C PRO A 859 11.23 35.27 -3.52
N TYR A 860 11.37 34.09 -4.14
CA TYR A 860 12.30 33.77 -5.22
C TYR A 860 11.85 32.49 -5.92
N THR A 861 12.38 32.27 -7.11
CA THR A 861 12.47 30.95 -7.74
C THR A 861 13.92 30.51 -7.63
N LEU A 862 14.22 29.28 -7.17
CA LEU A 862 15.62 28.89 -6.99
C LEU A 862 16.28 28.61 -8.36
N PRO A 863 17.38 29.29 -8.71
CA PRO A 863 18.01 29.08 -10.01
C PRO A 863 18.74 27.72 -10.12
N PRO A 864 18.81 27.16 -11.34
CA PRO A 864 19.67 26.04 -11.67
C PRO A 864 21.13 26.26 -11.25
N SER A 865 21.76 25.25 -10.66
CA SER A 865 23.19 25.32 -10.32
C SER A 865 24.05 25.23 -11.58
N ALA A 866 24.96 26.20 -11.72
CA ALA A 866 25.92 26.31 -12.83
C ALA A 866 27.00 25.21 -12.85
N ASN A 867 27.06 24.33 -11.82
CA ASN A 867 28.08 23.28 -11.74
C ASN A 867 28.04 22.32 -12.94
N GLN A 868 29.23 22.08 -13.49
CA GLN A 868 29.47 21.48 -14.81
C GLN A 868 29.67 19.95 -14.78
N ASN A 869 29.11 19.25 -13.79
CA ASN A 869 29.13 17.78 -13.78
C ASN A 869 28.46 17.25 -15.06
N ILE A 870 29.16 16.35 -15.77
CA ILE A 870 28.71 15.77 -17.04
C ILE A 870 27.68 14.66 -16.74
N ASP A 871 26.50 15.09 -16.30
CA ASP A 871 25.36 14.24 -15.99
C ASP A 871 24.39 14.23 -17.20
N PRO A 872 24.33 13.13 -17.99
CA PRO A 872 23.42 13.01 -19.13
C PRO A 872 21.94 12.90 -18.73
N HIS A 873 21.65 12.82 -17.43
CA HIS A 873 20.32 12.76 -16.84
C HIS A 873 20.07 13.94 -15.89
N LYS A 874 20.81 15.06 -16.05
CA LYS A 874 20.60 16.30 -15.28
C LYS A 874 19.27 16.94 -15.69
N GLN A 875 18.52 17.44 -14.71
CA GLN A 875 17.33 18.25 -14.95
C GLN A 875 17.48 19.55 -14.16
N PRO A 876 18.31 20.51 -14.61
CA PRO A 876 18.84 21.58 -13.74
C PRO A 876 17.79 22.43 -13.02
N VAL A 877 16.60 22.55 -13.60
CA VAL A 877 15.41 23.23 -13.04
C VAL A 877 14.72 22.38 -11.96
N LEU A 878 14.58 21.07 -12.19
CA LEU A 878 14.04 20.12 -11.22
C LEU A 878 15.02 19.91 -10.05
N ASP A 879 16.32 19.83 -10.33
CA ASP A 879 17.41 19.76 -9.33
C ASP A 879 17.48 21.04 -8.45
N ALA A 880 17.02 22.19 -8.97
CA ALA A 880 16.82 23.38 -8.15
C ALA A 880 15.56 23.28 -7.27
N HIS A 881 14.45 22.81 -7.84
CA HIS A 881 13.22 22.60 -7.08
C HIS A 881 13.35 21.53 -5.98
N VAL A 882 14.19 20.49 -6.18
CA VAL A 882 14.61 19.52 -5.15
C VAL A 882 15.25 20.25 -3.97
N ARG A 883 16.36 20.98 -4.22
CA ARG A 883 17.10 21.71 -3.17
C ARG A 883 16.20 22.69 -2.41
N ASN A 884 15.36 23.45 -3.13
CA ASN A 884 14.46 24.39 -2.49
C ASN A 884 13.40 23.69 -1.63
N THR A 885 12.80 22.60 -2.10
CA THR A 885 11.77 21.89 -1.34
C THR A 885 12.35 21.17 -0.12
N SER A 886 13.50 20.51 -0.26
CA SER A 886 14.13 19.77 0.85
C SER A 886 14.62 20.69 1.97
N SER A 887 15.16 21.87 1.62
CA SER A 887 15.94 22.69 2.55
C SER A 887 15.73 24.21 2.49
N GLY A 888 15.26 24.77 1.36
CA GLY A 888 15.31 26.21 1.12
C GLY A 888 16.74 26.72 0.92
N ILE A 889 16.94 28.04 0.85
CA ILE A 889 18.29 28.62 0.82
C ILE A 889 18.90 28.54 2.23
N ASN A 890 19.99 27.78 2.40
CA ASN A 890 20.73 27.62 3.67
C ASN A 890 19.90 27.12 4.87
N GLY A 891 18.71 26.52 4.67
CA GLY A 891 17.78 26.19 5.76
C GLY A 891 16.80 27.32 6.15
N LEU A 892 16.87 28.49 5.50
CA LEU A 892 16.03 29.65 5.80
C LEU A 892 14.59 29.49 5.29
N ASN A 893 13.68 30.27 5.86
CA ASN A 893 12.25 30.26 5.54
C ASN A 893 11.57 28.88 5.75
N ARG A 894 12.05 28.08 6.71
CA ARG A 894 11.57 26.73 7.05
C ARG A 894 11.39 26.55 8.56
N TRP A 895 10.62 25.53 8.95
CA TRP A 895 10.45 25.07 10.33
C TRP A 895 10.45 23.53 10.38
N PHE A 896 11.64 22.94 10.56
CA PHE A 896 11.89 21.51 10.30
C PHE A 896 11.24 20.55 11.32
N ASP A 897 10.87 21.06 12.50
CA ASP A 897 10.07 20.34 13.50
C ASP A 897 8.60 20.13 13.09
N LYS A 898 8.10 20.74 12.00
CA LYS A 898 6.70 20.60 11.60
C LYS A 898 6.47 19.31 10.81
N SER A 899 5.37 18.61 11.10
CA SER A 899 4.93 17.42 10.33
C SER A 899 4.84 17.71 8.82
N LEU A 900 4.29 18.85 8.43
CA LEU A 900 4.14 19.30 7.05
C LEU A 900 4.47 20.81 6.92
N THR A 901 5.39 21.13 6.02
CA THR A 901 5.68 22.50 5.56
C THR A 901 5.59 22.54 4.03
N VAL A 902 4.65 23.34 3.51
CA VAL A 902 4.42 23.50 2.06
C VAL A 902 5.17 24.73 1.58
N SER A 903 6.20 24.55 0.74
CA SER A 903 6.98 25.64 0.14
C SER A 903 6.45 26.01 -1.25
N ILE A 904 6.23 27.30 -1.50
CA ILE A 904 5.82 27.82 -2.82
C ILE A 904 6.78 28.93 -3.27
N GLU A 905 7.40 28.77 -4.43
CA GLU A 905 8.34 29.70 -5.09
C GLU A 905 7.61 30.83 -5.84
N SER A 906 8.33 31.89 -6.24
CA SER A 906 7.77 33.06 -6.94
C SER A 906 7.07 32.73 -8.27
N ASN A 907 7.53 31.68 -8.96
CA ASN A 907 6.90 31.14 -10.18
C ASN A 907 5.70 30.20 -9.92
N GLY A 908 5.33 29.97 -8.66
CA GLY A 908 4.27 29.04 -8.29
C GLY A 908 4.66 27.55 -8.36
N ARG A 909 5.94 27.17 -8.48
CA ARG A 909 6.40 25.82 -8.11
C ARG A 909 6.04 25.57 -6.65
N ALA A 910 5.58 24.37 -6.34
CA ALA A 910 5.17 24.00 -5.00
C ALA A 910 5.67 22.60 -4.65
N GLY A 911 6.05 22.43 -3.40
CA GLY A 911 6.47 21.16 -2.83
C GLY A 911 6.19 21.14 -1.33
N MET A 912 6.52 20.04 -0.68
CA MET A 912 6.37 19.89 0.76
C MET A 912 7.51 19.06 1.33
N ASN A 913 8.07 19.51 2.45
CA ASN A 913 8.90 18.70 3.32
C ASN A 913 8.21 18.50 4.67
N GLY A 914 8.68 17.55 5.47
CA GLY A 914 8.03 17.22 6.74
C GLY A 914 8.83 16.31 7.64
N GLU A 915 8.48 16.32 8.92
CA GLU A 915 9.06 15.44 9.95
C GLU A 915 8.53 14.00 9.78
N HIS A 916 9.33 12.98 10.13
CA HIS A 916 9.09 11.57 9.79
C HIS A 916 8.67 10.69 11.00
N SER A 917 8.83 11.17 12.23
CA SER A 917 8.25 10.54 13.41
C SER A 917 6.71 10.46 13.40
N PRO A 918 5.91 11.43 12.90
CA PRO A 918 4.45 11.37 13.05
C PRO A 918 3.83 10.30 12.13
N CYS A 919 4.39 10.10 10.93
CA CYS A 919 3.87 9.17 9.93
C CYS A 919 4.94 8.74 8.91
N ASP A 920 4.67 7.63 8.23
CA ASP A 920 5.44 7.13 7.10
C ASP A 920 5.08 7.92 5.82
N ALA A 921 6.06 8.16 4.94
CA ALA A 921 5.94 9.08 3.79
C ALA A 921 4.79 8.76 2.81
N LEU A 922 4.29 7.51 2.81
CA LEU A 922 3.08 7.11 2.10
C LEU A 922 1.85 7.95 2.51
N ILE A 923 1.70 8.29 3.79
CA ILE A 923 0.52 9.01 4.29
C ILE A 923 0.53 10.48 3.81
N PRO A 924 1.62 11.27 3.96
CA PRO A 924 1.76 12.55 3.27
C PRO A 924 1.54 12.50 1.76
N SER A 925 2.00 11.43 1.07
CA SER A 925 1.77 11.31 -0.37
C SER A 925 0.28 11.11 -0.74
N ILE A 926 -0.48 10.33 0.03
CA ILE A 926 -1.93 10.15 -0.20
C ILE A 926 -2.69 11.47 0.08
N ILE A 927 -2.30 12.19 1.14
CA ILE A 927 -2.87 13.51 1.47
C ILE A 927 -2.60 14.51 0.34
N VAL A 928 -1.36 14.57 -0.17
CA VAL A 928 -1.00 15.50 -1.24
C VAL A 928 -1.66 15.13 -2.57
N ASP A 929 -1.72 13.85 -2.94
CA ASP A 929 -2.34 13.42 -4.20
C ASP A 929 -3.80 13.92 -4.30
N TYR A 930 -4.53 13.96 -3.17
CA TYR A 930 -5.84 14.60 -3.08
C TYR A 930 -5.79 16.14 -3.14
N VAL A 931 -4.84 16.76 -2.41
CA VAL A 931 -4.69 18.22 -2.38
C VAL A 931 -4.42 18.80 -3.76
N VAL A 932 -3.51 18.19 -4.53
CA VAL A 932 -3.17 18.59 -5.91
C VAL A 932 -4.00 17.88 -6.98
N ALA A 933 -5.09 17.20 -6.60
CA ALA A 933 -5.95 16.47 -7.54
C ALA A 933 -6.68 17.37 -8.55
N GLU A 934 -6.94 18.63 -8.16
CA GLU A 934 -7.67 19.61 -8.95
C GLU A 934 -6.83 20.90 -9.08
N PRO A 935 -6.72 21.47 -10.30
CA PRO A 935 -6.01 22.73 -10.52
C PRO A 935 -6.74 23.90 -9.86
N ILE A 936 -6.06 25.04 -9.71
CA ILE A 936 -6.62 26.27 -9.15
C ILE A 936 -7.89 26.69 -9.90
N ASP A 937 -9.05 26.64 -9.24
CA ASP A 937 -10.27 27.25 -9.76
C ASP A 937 -10.13 28.78 -9.72
N VAL A 938 -9.74 29.38 -10.84
CA VAL A 938 -9.58 30.83 -10.99
C VAL A 938 -10.89 31.57 -10.69
N THR A 939 -12.05 30.97 -10.95
CA THR A 939 -13.36 31.62 -10.71
C THR A 939 -13.68 31.74 -9.22
N ALA A 940 -13.10 30.88 -8.37
CA ALA A 940 -13.24 30.97 -6.92
C ALA A 940 -12.56 32.22 -6.30
N PHE A 941 -11.81 32.99 -7.10
CA PHE A 941 -11.19 34.27 -6.72
C PHE A 941 -11.97 35.50 -7.25
N ASP A 942 -13.01 35.32 -8.08
CA ASP A 942 -13.81 36.43 -8.64
C ASP A 942 -14.70 37.14 -7.60
N GLU A 943 -15.18 38.35 -7.90
CA GLU A 943 -16.13 39.10 -7.05
C GLU A 943 -17.61 38.76 -7.32
N SER A 944 -17.90 38.09 -8.44
CA SER A 944 -19.27 37.82 -8.90
C SER A 944 -19.91 36.64 -8.16
N LEU A 945 -19.17 35.54 -7.99
CA LEU A 945 -19.72 34.24 -7.55
C LEU A 945 -20.18 34.24 -6.08
N GLN A 946 -19.57 35.05 -5.21
CA GLN A 946 -20.03 35.20 -3.82
C GLN A 946 -21.50 35.65 -3.71
N LYS A 947 -22.06 36.32 -4.73
CA LYS A 947 -23.45 36.78 -4.73
C LYS A 947 -24.48 35.70 -5.06
N LEU A 948 -24.08 34.56 -5.64
CA LEU A 948 -25.01 33.47 -5.98
C LEU A 948 -25.22 32.47 -4.83
N GLY A 949 -24.34 32.45 -3.82
CA GLY A 949 -24.37 31.46 -2.73
C GLY A 949 -25.48 31.64 -1.68
N GLY A 950 -26.33 32.68 -1.78
CA GLY A 950 -27.46 32.92 -0.87
C GLY A 950 -27.10 33.29 0.58
N VAL A 951 -25.82 33.41 0.90
CA VAL A 951 -25.31 33.87 2.20
C VAL A 951 -24.42 35.08 1.95
N GLU A 952 -24.85 36.26 2.40
CA GLU A 952 -23.93 37.39 2.52
C GLU A 952 -22.83 37.01 3.52
N TYR A 953 -21.60 36.83 3.03
CA TYR A 953 -20.45 36.67 3.92
C TYR A 953 -20.08 38.05 4.47
N VAL A 954 -20.79 38.45 5.52
CA VAL A 954 -20.58 39.73 6.22
C VAL A 954 -19.25 39.65 6.99
N GLY A 955 -18.16 39.95 6.28
CA GLY A 955 -16.80 40.10 6.81
C GLY A 955 -16.65 41.37 7.66
N THR A 956 -17.41 41.49 8.74
CA THR A 956 -17.35 42.59 9.71
C THR A 956 -17.08 42.08 11.14
N GLY A 957 -16.35 40.97 11.26
CA GLY A 957 -15.81 40.53 12.54
C GLY A 957 -14.61 41.40 12.91
N GLU A 958 -14.83 42.49 13.66
CA GLU A 958 -13.79 43.45 14.05
C GLU A 958 -12.63 42.76 14.82
N GLY A 959 -11.53 42.47 14.12
CA GLY A 959 -10.34 41.85 14.70
C GLY A 959 -9.33 41.43 13.62
N GLN A 960 -8.05 41.41 13.97
CA GLN A 960 -6.98 41.03 13.04
C GLN A 960 -7.04 39.51 12.74
N HIS A 961 -7.23 39.14 11.49
CA HIS A 961 -7.38 37.73 11.07
C HIS A 961 -6.05 37.00 10.81
N TRP A 962 -4.96 37.75 10.83
CA TRP A 962 -3.57 37.29 10.88
C TRP A 962 -2.87 37.92 12.07
N LYS A 963 -1.71 37.39 12.49
CA LYS A 963 -0.91 37.95 13.57
C LYS A 963 0.59 37.69 13.34
N PRO A 964 1.48 38.69 13.49
CA PRO A 964 2.92 38.44 13.49
C PRO A 964 3.35 37.67 14.75
N LEU A 965 4.34 36.80 14.57
CA LEU A 965 4.97 36.00 15.62
C LEU A 965 6.39 36.52 15.87
N ASP A 966 6.47 37.77 16.33
CA ASP A 966 7.73 38.42 16.67
C ASP A 966 8.47 37.71 17.81
N TRP A 967 9.80 37.77 17.79
CA TRP A 967 10.69 37.12 18.75
C TRP A 967 11.53 38.15 19.52
N VAL A 968 11.79 37.85 20.79
CA VAL A 968 12.72 38.57 21.67
C VAL A 968 13.97 37.71 21.85
N VAL A 969 15.09 38.12 21.26
CA VAL A 969 16.40 37.48 21.41
C VAL A 969 17.39 38.42 22.08
N ASP A 970 18.38 37.86 22.74
CA ASP A 970 19.51 38.59 23.30
C ASP A 970 20.75 38.48 22.38
N ALA A 971 21.90 38.98 22.82
CA ALA A 971 23.15 38.86 22.06
C ALA A 971 23.58 37.39 21.87
N THR A 972 23.39 36.53 22.87
CA THR A 972 23.79 35.12 22.80
C THR A 972 22.96 34.32 21.80
N LEU A 973 21.63 34.45 21.81
CA LEU A 973 20.80 33.83 20.76
C LEU A 973 21.02 34.47 19.39
N SER A 974 21.34 35.77 19.31
CA SER A 974 21.65 36.41 18.03
C SER A 974 22.94 35.88 17.40
N GLU A 975 23.94 35.51 18.21
CA GLU A 975 25.14 34.81 17.76
C GLU A 975 24.83 33.36 17.36
N GLU A 976 24.13 32.61 18.22
CA GLU A 976 23.83 31.19 17.97
C GLU A 976 22.93 30.97 16.75
N ILE A 977 22.01 31.91 16.44
CA ILE A 977 21.26 31.95 15.16
C ILE A 977 22.21 32.00 13.95
N GLN A 978 23.27 32.82 14.00
CA GLN A 978 24.26 32.90 12.91
C GLN A 978 25.11 31.63 12.83
N GLN A 979 25.47 31.03 13.96
CA GLN A 979 26.20 29.76 13.99
C GLN A 979 25.33 28.60 13.47
N ALA A 980 24.02 28.59 13.76
CA ALA A 980 23.07 27.62 13.23
C ALA A 980 22.84 27.81 11.72
N GLU A 981 22.76 29.05 11.21
CA GLU A 981 22.70 29.33 9.76
C GLU A 981 23.96 28.84 9.03
N ALA A 982 25.15 28.97 9.65
CA ALA A 982 26.38 28.42 9.10
C ALA A 982 26.36 26.88 9.03
N ARG A 983 25.94 26.19 10.11
CA ARG A 983 25.82 24.71 10.13
C ARG A 983 24.76 24.18 9.17
N ALA A 984 23.59 24.84 9.10
CA ALA A 984 22.54 24.49 8.17
C ALA A 984 23.01 24.68 6.71
N LYS A 985 23.76 25.75 6.41
CA LYS A 985 24.41 25.96 5.12
C LYS A 985 25.39 24.83 4.76
N GLU A 986 26.24 24.41 5.69
CA GLU A 986 27.17 23.27 5.46
C GLU A 986 26.42 21.98 5.07
N ILE A 987 25.31 21.66 5.75
CA ILE A 987 24.48 20.48 5.44
C ILE A 987 23.80 20.59 4.07
N VAL A 988 23.39 21.79 3.66
CA VAL A 988 22.77 22.05 2.35
C VAL A 988 23.79 22.04 1.22
N GLU A 989 25.00 22.59 1.42
CA GLU A 989 26.07 22.59 0.43
C GLU A 989 26.71 21.20 0.23
N ASP A 990 26.55 20.27 1.18
CA ASP A 990 27.02 18.88 1.06
C ASP A 990 26.01 17.93 0.37
N SER A 991 24.75 18.35 0.15
CA SER A 991 23.68 17.46 -0.35
C SER A 991 23.62 17.38 -1.88
N ASP A 992 24.03 16.25 -2.47
CA ASP A 992 23.91 15.93 -3.90
C ASP A 992 22.56 15.30 -4.21
N ALA A 993 21.48 16.08 -4.10
CA ALA A 993 20.10 15.63 -4.30
C ALA A 993 19.61 15.91 -5.73
N SER A 994 19.12 14.88 -6.44
CA SER A 994 18.63 14.99 -7.83
C SER A 994 17.46 14.03 -8.11
N GLN A 995 16.82 14.17 -9.28
CA GLN A 995 15.78 13.26 -9.78
C GLN A 995 16.19 12.61 -11.12
N LEU A 996 15.99 11.31 -11.24
CA LEU A 996 16.05 10.55 -12.49
C LEU A 996 14.63 10.26 -12.97
N TRP A 997 14.29 10.70 -14.18
CA TRP A 997 13.04 10.33 -14.86
C TRP A 997 13.36 9.30 -15.94
N PHE A 998 13.00 8.04 -15.69
CA PHE A 998 13.24 6.92 -16.60
C PHE A 998 11.98 6.63 -17.41
N CYS A 999 12.04 6.89 -18.72
CA CYS A 999 10.89 6.86 -19.64
C CYS A 999 10.98 5.78 -20.73
N GLU A 1000 12.03 4.95 -20.75
CA GLU A 1000 12.26 3.93 -21.79
C GLU A 1000 11.37 2.69 -21.62
N TYR A 1001 10.86 2.50 -20.40
CA TYR A 1001 9.75 1.63 -20.00
C TYR A 1001 9.45 1.89 -18.52
N ALA A 1002 8.34 1.36 -18.02
CA ALA A 1002 8.02 1.40 -16.59
C ALA A 1002 7.11 0.22 -16.19
N ALA A 1003 6.29 0.39 -15.14
CA ALA A 1003 5.57 -0.70 -14.49
C ALA A 1003 4.64 -1.49 -15.42
N ASP A 1004 4.08 -0.89 -16.48
CA ASP A 1004 3.27 -1.62 -17.44
C ASP A 1004 4.08 -2.67 -18.20
N TRP A 1005 5.27 -2.34 -18.69
CA TRP A 1005 6.14 -3.30 -19.38
C TRP A 1005 6.64 -4.38 -18.41
N ILE A 1006 7.01 -3.99 -17.19
CA ILE A 1006 7.53 -4.94 -16.20
C ILE A 1006 6.43 -5.95 -15.78
N LYS A 1007 5.18 -5.50 -15.62
CA LYS A 1007 4.03 -6.39 -15.32
C LYS A 1007 3.57 -7.21 -16.54
N LYS A 1008 3.41 -6.58 -17.71
CA LYS A 1008 2.73 -7.19 -18.87
C LYS A 1008 3.68 -8.03 -19.74
N SER A 1009 4.91 -7.54 -19.96
CA SER A 1009 5.90 -8.19 -20.82
C SER A 1009 6.89 -9.03 -20.01
N ALA A 1010 7.55 -8.44 -19.00
CA ALA A 1010 8.51 -9.18 -18.16
C ALA A 1010 7.85 -10.11 -17.13
N LYS A 1011 6.55 -9.92 -16.84
CA LYS A 1011 5.73 -10.75 -15.94
C LYS A 1011 6.30 -10.89 -14.53
N VAL A 1012 6.85 -9.80 -13.98
CA VAL A 1012 7.46 -9.76 -12.65
C VAL A 1012 6.99 -8.53 -11.85
N SER A 1013 7.20 -8.57 -10.53
CA SER A 1013 6.93 -7.44 -9.63
C SER A 1013 7.82 -6.24 -9.99
N PRO A 1014 7.27 -5.05 -10.31
CA PRO A 1014 8.07 -3.86 -10.62
C PRO A 1014 8.94 -3.40 -9.46
N ASP A 1015 8.48 -3.62 -8.23
CA ASP A 1015 9.17 -3.25 -7.01
C ASP A 1015 10.47 -4.07 -6.85
N ALA A 1016 10.35 -5.40 -6.85
CA ALA A 1016 11.48 -6.33 -6.87
C ALA A 1016 12.43 -6.09 -8.05
N TYR A 1017 11.90 -5.76 -9.23
CA TYR A 1017 12.68 -5.46 -10.42
C TYR A 1017 13.51 -4.18 -10.25
N ILE A 1018 12.90 -3.10 -9.75
CA ILE A 1018 13.59 -1.83 -9.46
C ILE A 1018 14.66 -2.04 -8.39
N GLN A 1019 14.34 -2.75 -7.31
CA GLN A 1019 15.28 -3.05 -6.24
C GLN A 1019 16.52 -3.79 -6.73
N LEU A 1020 16.37 -4.80 -7.58
CA LEU A 1020 17.50 -5.51 -8.15
C LEU A 1020 18.29 -4.67 -9.17
N ALA A 1021 17.64 -3.73 -9.86
CA ALA A 1021 18.34 -2.73 -10.67
C ALA A 1021 19.19 -1.77 -9.82
N LEU A 1022 18.72 -1.38 -8.62
CA LEU A 1022 19.51 -0.60 -7.65
C LEU A 1022 20.70 -1.41 -7.11
N GLN A 1023 20.53 -2.71 -6.85
CA GLN A 1023 21.62 -3.61 -6.42
C GLN A 1023 22.71 -3.74 -7.50
N LEU A 1024 22.30 -3.91 -8.77
CA LEU A 1024 23.22 -3.97 -9.90
C LEU A 1024 23.92 -2.61 -10.13
N ALA A 1025 23.19 -1.51 -10.02
CA ALA A 1025 23.74 -0.15 -10.15
C ALA A 1025 24.79 0.17 -9.07
N TRP A 1026 24.51 -0.18 -7.80
CA TRP A 1026 25.46 -0.05 -6.69
C TRP A 1026 26.75 -0.81 -6.98
N TYR A 1027 26.67 -2.11 -7.28
CA TYR A 1027 27.86 -2.93 -7.54
C TYR A 1027 28.64 -2.45 -8.76
N LYS A 1028 27.97 -1.92 -9.79
CA LYS A 1028 28.60 -1.33 -10.99
C LYS A 1028 29.34 -0.01 -10.75
N GLN A 1029 29.01 0.74 -9.70
CA GLN A 1029 29.78 1.93 -9.32
C GLN A 1029 30.85 1.59 -8.27
N ARG A 1030 30.51 0.74 -7.29
CA ARG A 1030 31.32 0.50 -6.09
C ARG A 1030 32.28 -0.69 -6.19
N GLY A 1031 31.99 -1.68 -7.02
CA GLY A 1031 32.73 -2.96 -7.08
C GLY A 1031 32.50 -3.89 -5.88
N GLU A 1032 31.74 -3.46 -4.89
CA GLU A 1032 31.40 -4.16 -3.64
C GLU A 1032 29.88 -4.15 -3.41
N PHE A 1033 29.40 -4.88 -2.41
CA PHE A 1033 28.01 -4.86 -1.96
C PHE A 1033 27.86 -4.16 -0.61
N THR A 1034 26.63 -3.76 -0.28
CA THR A 1034 26.28 -3.19 1.01
C THR A 1034 24.98 -3.76 1.57
N ALA A 1035 24.79 -3.70 2.88
CA ALA A 1035 23.48 -3.96 3.47
C ALA A 1035 22.48 -2.93 2.96
N THR A 1036 21.33 -3.40 2.49
CA THR A 1036 20.32 -2.58 1.83
C THR A 1036 19.03 -2.61 2.62
N TYR A 1037 18.52 -1.43 2.94
CA TYR A 1037 17.25 -1.24 3.63
C TYR A 1037 16.16 -0.95 2.62
N GLU A 1038 15.02 -1.61 2.79
CA GLU A 1038 13.78 -1.31 2.10
C GLU A 1038 12.59 -1.35 3.06
N THR A 1039 11.66 -0.41 2.89
CA THR A 1039 10.50 -0.25 3.78
C THR A 1039 9.38 -1.27 3.51
N ALA A 1040 9.17 -2.22 4.42
CA ALA A 1040 7.94 -3.02 4.44
C ALA A 1040 6.86 -2.35 5.28
N SER A 1041 5.73 -1.97 4.69
CA SER A 1041 4.56 -1.49 5.45
C SER A 1041 3.96 -2.61 6.31
N THR A 1042 3.83 -2.37 7.62
CA THR A 1042 3.13 -3.28 8.56
C THR A 1042 1.73 -2.78 8.91
N ARG A 1043 1.14 -1.90 8.08
CA ARG A 1043 -0.20 -1.31 8.31
C ARG A 1043 -1.35 -2.31 8.41
N LEU A 1044 -1.17 -3.61 8.11
CA LEU A 1044 -2.17 -4.66 8.39
C LEU A 1044 -2.45 -4.82 9.89
N PHE A 1045 -1.57 -4.29 10.75
CA PHE A 1045 -1.67 -4.38 12.20
C PHE A 1045 -2.08 -3.04 12.85
N LYS A 1046 -2.72 -3.11 14.01
CA LYS A 1046 -3.13 -1.96 14.82
C LYS A 1046 -1.91 -1.11 15.17
N HIS A 1047 -1.89 0.15 14.72
CA HIS A 1047 -0.76 1.08 14.81
C HIS A 1047 0.53 0.59 14.12
N GLY A 1048 0.41 -0.25 13.09
CA GLY A 1048 1.53 -0.67 12.27
C GLY A 1048 2.20 0.51 11.53
N ARG A 1049 3.54 0.50 11.54
CA ARG A 1049 4.39 1.37 10.72
C ARG A 1049 5.18 0.53 9.72
N THR A 1050 6.41 0.15 10.09
CA THR A 1050 7.36 -0.48 9.15
C THR A 1050 8.15 -1.62 9.77
N ASP A 1051 8.51 -2.60 8.95
CA ASP A 1051 9.61 -3.57 9.15
C ASP A 1051 10.59 -3.43 7.94
N VAL A 1052 11.63 -4.25 7.88
CA VAL A 1052 12.68 -4.16 6.84
C VAL A 1052 12.58 -5.32 5.85
N ILE A 1053 12.72 -5.02 4.57
CA ILE A 1053 13.13 -5.98 3.54
C ILE A 1053 14.65 -5.87 3.38
N ARG A 1054 15.36 -6.98 3.61
CA ARG A 1054 16.81 -7.07 3.40
C ARG A 1054 17.08 -7.45 1.95
N THR A 1055 17.05 -6.45 1.06
CA THR A 1055 17.18 -6.64 -0.40
C THR A 1055 18.50 -7.30 -0.81
N TYR A 1056 19.58 -7.06 -0.06
CA TYR A 1056 20.85 -7.77 -0.25
C TYR A 1056 20.76 -9.18 0.34
N SER A 1057 20.78 -10.18 -0.53
CA SER A 1057 20.62 -11.60 -0.23
C SER A 1057 21.58 -12.46 -1.05
N THR A 1058 21.72 -13.75 -0.72
CA THR A 1058 22.49 -14.74 -1.50
C THR A 1058 22.03 -14.79 -2.97
N ASP A 1059 20.72 -14.73 -3.22
CA ASP A 1059 20.13 -14.75 -4.57
C ASP A 1059 20.38 -13.44 -5.33
N THR A 1060 20.25 -12.30 -4.65
CA THR A 1060 20.59 -10.97 -5.17
C THR A 1060 22.08 -10.87 -5.56
N ARG A 1061 22.96 -11.36 -4.68
CA ARG A 1061 24.41 -11.40 -4.89
C ARG A 1061 24.77 -12.24 -6.12
N ASP A 1062 24.21 -13.44 -6.22
CA ASP A 1062 24.44 -14.34 -7.35
C ASP A 1062 23.94 -13.72 -8.67
N PHE A 1063 22.75 -13.10 -8.68
CA PHE A 1063 22.23 -12.35 -9.82
C PHE A 1063 23.22 -11.26 -10.28
N VAL A 1064 23.69 -10.40 -9.38
CA VAL A 1064 24.62 -9.32 -9.71
C VAL A 1064 25.95 -9.84 -10.24
N LYS A 1065 26.55 -10.87 -9.60
CA LYS A 1065 27.78 -11.50 -10.12
C LYS A 1065 27.57 -12.11 -11.51
N THR A 1066 26.41 -12.75 -11.75
CA THR A 1066 26.07 -13.36 -13.06
C THR A 1066 25.85 -12.31 -14.16
N MET A 1067 25.35 -11.11 -13.82
CA MET A 1067 25.24 -10.00 -14.77
C MET A 1067 26.60 -9.45 -15.20
N ILE A 1068 27.56 -9.38 -14.26
CA ILE A 1068 28.90 -8.82 -14.49
C ILE A 1068 29.85 -9.83 -15.15
N ASP A 1069 29.65 -11.14 -14.97
CA ASP A 1069 30.43 -12.17 -15.68
C ASP A 1069 30.18 -12.11 -17.20
N SER A 1070 31.24 -11.84 -17.97
CA SER A 1070 31.22 -11.80 -19.43
C SER A 1070 31.00 -13.16 -20.10
N ASN A 1071 31.14 -14.26 -19.36
CA ASN A 1071 30.94 -15.63 -19.84
C ASN A 1071 29.51 -16.15 -19.60
N ALA A 1072 28.72 -15.47 -18.76
CA ALA A 1072 27.37 -15.89 -18.41
C ALA A 1072 26.38 -15.65 -19.56
N SER A 1073 25.63 -16.69 -19.94
CA SER A 1073 24.63 -16.60 -21.00
C SER A 1073 23.42 -15.74 -20.60
N PRO A 1074 22.69 -15.13 -21.55
CA PRO A 1074 21.46 -14.38 -21.26
C PRO A 1074 20.42 -15.22 -20.48
N THR A 1075 20.27 -16.49 -20.83
CA THR A 1075 19.39 -17.43 -20.12
C THR A 1075 19.82 -17.63 -18.66
N THR A 1076 21.13 -17.76 -18.40
CA THR A 1076 21.69 -17.88 -17.04
C THR A 1076 21.43 -16.60 -16.23
N ARG A 1077 21.67 -15.43 -16.83
CA ARG A 1077 21.41 -14.12 -16.24
C ARG A 1077 19.93 -13.93 -15.89
N LEU A 1078 19.01 -14.28 -16.80
CA LEU A 1078 17.58 -14.20 -16.53
C LEU A 1078 17.13 -15.17 -15.44
N THR A 1079 17.63 -16.41 -15.44
CA THR A 1079 17.31 -17.39 -14.39
C THR A 1079 17.76 -16.89 -13.01
N ALA A 1080 18.94 -16.27 -12.92
CA ALA A 1080 19.41 -15.66 -11.68
C ALA A 1080 18.54 -14.45 -11.26
N LEU A 1081 18.17 -13.58 -12.21
CA LEU A 1081 17.26 -12.45 -11.97
C LEU A 1081 15.88 -12.93 -11.45
N GLN A 1082 15.27 -13.93 -12.11
CA GLN A 1082 14.00 -14.50 -11.68
C GLN A 1082 14.09 -15.12 -10.28
N ARG A 1083 15.18 -15.84 -9.97
CA ARG A 1083 15.43 -16.41 -8.63
C ARG A 1083 15.52 -15.32 -7.56
N ALA A 1084 16.25 -14.24 -7.84
CA ALA A 1084 16.36 -13.09 -6.96
C ALA A 1084 15.01 -12.37 -6.76
N ILE A 1085 14.23 -12.15 -7.83
CA ILE A 1085 12.87 -11.58 -7.77
C ILE A 1085 11.96 -12.44 -6.88
N THR A 1086 11.95 -13.76 -7.04
CA THR A 1086 11.14 -14.66 -6.19
C THR A 1086 11.58 -14.60 -4.73
N SER A 1087 12.89 -14.55 -4.45
CA SER A 1087 13.42 -14.40 -3.08
C SER A 1087 13.00 -13.10 -2.41
N HIS A 1088 12.99 -11.99 -3.18
CA HIS A 1088 12.61 -10.65 -2.72
C HIS A 1088 11.11 -10.58 -2.39
N ASN A 1089 10.23 -10.96 -3.32
CA ASN A 1089 8.78 -10.93 -3.09
C ASN A 1089 8.36 -11.81 -1.89
N ALA A 1090 9.04 -12.95 -1.67
CA ALA A 1090 8.82 -13.78 -0.50
C ALA A 1090 9.19 -13.05 0.81
N TYR A 1091 10.31 -12.31 0.84
CA TYR A 1091 10.69 -11.46 1.97
C TYR A 1091 9.70 -10.31 2.18
N THR A 1092 9.28 -9.62 1.11
CA THR A 1092 8.30 -8.52 1.15
C THR A 1092 6.97 -8.95 1.77
N ARG A 1093 6.44 -10.12 1.40
CA ARG A 1093 5.25 -10.72 2.02
C ARG A 1093 5.50 -11.06 3.50
N ASP A 1094 6.64 -11.66 3.83
CA ASP A 1094 6.96 -12.03 5.21
C ASP A 1094 7.10 -10.80 6.13
N ALA A 1095 7.82 -9.76 5.71
CA ALA A 1095 8.02 -8.53 6.48
C ALA A 1095 6.71 -7.75 6.66
N SER A 1096 5.92 -7.56 5.59
CA SER A 1096 4.63 -6.87 5.67
C SER A 1096 3.58 -7.61 6.52
N THR A 1097 3.64 -8.95 6.58
CA THR A 1097 2.82 -9.78 7.47
C THR A 1097 3.43 -9.98 8.87
N GLY A 1098 4.37 -9.14 9.28
CA GLY A 1098 4.90 -9.10 10.64
C GLY A 1098 5.82 -10.27 11.00
N LYS A 1099 6.46 -10.91 10.00
CA LYS A 1099 7.37 -12.05 10.16
C LYS A 1099 8.84 -11.70 9.88
N GLY A 1100 9.18 -10.43 9.68
CA GLY A 1100 10.56 -9.98 9.47
C GLY A 1100 11.47 -10.27 10.67
N CYS A 1101 12.79 -10.14 10.49
CA CYS A 1101 13.75 -10.33 11.58
C CYS A 1101 14.18 -9.01 12.24
N ASP A 1102 14.26 -7.90 11.50
CA ASP A 1102 14.88 -6.65 11.97
C ASP A 1102 14.17 -6.02 13.17
N ARG A 1103 12.86 -5.74 13.09
CA ARG A 1103 12.12 -5.18 14.25
C ARG A 1103 12.13 -6.14 15.44
N HIS A 1104 12.05 -7.46 15.19
CA HIS A 1104 12.06 -8.46 16.25
C HIS A 1104 13.42 -8.55 16.98
N LEU A 1105 14.54 -8.61 16.24
CA LEU A 1105 15.89 -8.57 16.81
C LEU A 1105 16.14 -7.27 17.58
N PHE A 1106 15.69 -6.13 17.05
CA PHE A 1106 15.72 -4.85 17.75
C PHE A 1106 14.94 -4.91 19.08
N GLY A 1107 13.71 -5.45 19.08
CA GLY A 1107 12.89 -5.62 20.27
C GLY A 1107 13.53 -6.55 21.31
N LEU A 1108 14.07 -7.69 20.87
CA LEU A 1108 14.84 -8.61 21.72
C LEU A 1108 16.08 -7.92 22.32
N LYS A 1109 16.77 -7.06 21.56
CA LYS A 1109 17.89 -6.25 22.09
C LYS A 1109 17.42 -5.19 23.10
N GLN A 1110 16.21 -4.63 22.96
CA GLN A 1110 15.63 -3.72 23.97
C GLN A 1110 15.20 -4.45 25.25
N MET A 1111 14.96 -5.78 25.21
CA MET A 1111 14.56 -6.57 26.39
C MET A 1111 15.75 -7.01 27.26
N LEU A 1112 16.99 -6.68 26.90
CA LEU A 1112 18.17 -6.89 27.73
C LEU A 1112 18.26 -5.83 28.85
N ARG A 1113 18.59 -6.27 30.06
CA ARG A 1113 18.73 -5.41 31.25
C ARG A 1113 20.20 -5.01 31.47
N PRO A 1114 20.49 -3.95 32.25
CA PRO A 1114 21.85 -3.61 32.63
C PRO A 1114 22.61 -4.80 33.23
N GLY A 1115 23.75 -5.16 32.63
CA GLY A 1115 24.55 -6.33 33.01
C GLY A 1115 24.27 -7.60 32.21
N GLU A 1116 23.25 -7.62 31.35
CA GLU A 1116 23.00 -8.68 30.36
C GLU A 1116 23.55 -8.25 28.99
N SER A 1117 24.21 -9.14 28.26
CA SER A 1117 24.67 -8.92 26.89
C SER A 1117 24.48 -10.17 26.03
N SER A 1118 24.83 -10.10 24.74
CA SER A 1118 24.76 -11.26 23.85
C SER A 1118 25.78 -11.15 22.74
N ALA A 1119 26.62 -12.19 22.61
CA ALA A 1119 27.58 -12.33 21.53
C ALA A 1119 26.95 -12.25 20.12
N LEU A 1120 25.63 -12.46 19.98
CA LEU A 1120 24.90 -12.26 18.73
C LEU A 1120 24.73 -10.77 18.38
N PHE A 1121 24.49 -9.92 19.39
CA PHE A 1121 24.26 -8.48 19.26
C PHE A 1121 25.54 -7.63 19.37
N ASP A 1122 26.61 -8.26 19.86
CA ASP A 1122 27.95 -7.69 20.06
C ASP A 1122 28.93 -8.09 18.93
N ASP A 1123 28.54 -8.98 17.99
CA ASP A 1123 29.36 -9.39 16.84
C ASP A 1123 29.35 -8.33 15.72
N GLU A 1124 30.52 -8.12 15.11
CA GLU A 1124 30.76 -7.13 14.06
C GLU A 1124 29.83 -7.30 12.84
N LEU A 1125 29.43 -8.52 12.49
CA LEU A 1125 28.51 -8.75 11.38
C LEU A 1125 27.06 -8.37 11.71
N PHE A 1126 26.67 -8.31 12.98
CA PHE A 1126 25.35 -7.78 13.36
C PHE A 1126 25.26 -6.31 12.98
N ALA A 1127 26.26 -5.52 13.39
CA ALA A 1127 26.39 -4.11 13.02
C ALA A 1127 26.49 -3.94 11.50
N LYS A 1128 27.43 -4.63 10.84
CA LYS A 1128 27.63 -4.53 9.39
C LYS A 1128 26.40 -4.93 8.56
N SER A 1129 25.62 -5.92 9.02
CA SER A 1129 24.36 -6.30 8.36
C SER A 1129 23.23 -5.27 8.48
N SER A 1130 23.48 -4.17 9.21
CA SER A 1130 22.56 -3.04 9.41
C SER A 1130 23.21 -1.69 9.04
N GLU A 1131 24.37 -1.71 8.37
CA GLU A 1131 24.97 -0.52 7.71
C GLU A 1131 24.21 -0.23 6.42
N TRP A 1132 23.04 0.39 6.55
CA TRP A 1132 22.11 0.69 5.45
C TRP A 1132 22.61 1.79 4.48
N LYS A 1133 23.77 1.58 3.83
CA LYS A 1133 24.35 2.54 2.88
C LYS A 1133 23.56 2.64 1.57
N LEU A 1134 22.66 1.69 1.32
CA LEU A 1134 21.61 1.84 0.32
C LEU A 1134 20.26 1.82 1.05
N SER A 1135 19.70 3.01 1.29
CA SER A 1135 18.44 3.19 2.02
C SER A 1135 17.33 3.52 1.02
N THR A 1136 16.33 2.65 0.90
CA THR A 1136 15.36 2.69 -0.19
C THR A 1136 13.90 2.68 0.29
N SER A 1137 13.01 3.28 -0.51
CA SER A 1137 11.56 3.11 -0.35
C SER A 1137 10.83 3.29 -1.68
N GLY A 1138 10.01 2.30 -2.05
CA GLY A 1138 8.99 2.49 -3.08
C GLY A 1138 7.82 3.33 -2.57
N LEU A 1139 7.18 4.06 -3.48
CA LEU A 1139 5.89 4.71 -3.30
C LEU A 1139 5.01 4.50 -4.55
N SER A 1140 3.69 4.52 -4.37
CA SER A 1140 2.74 4.46 -5.49
C SER A 1140 2.85 5.74 -6.33
N ALA A 1141 3.11 5.58 -7.63
CA ALA A 1141 3.44 6.65 -8.54
C ALA A 1141 2.22 7.46 -9.04
N GLY A 1142 1.54 8.13 -8.11
CA GLY A 1142 0.51 9.12 -8.46
C GLY A 1142 1.08 10.11 -9.47
N GLU A 1143 0.39 10.31 -10.59
CA GLU A 1143 0.91 11.06 -11.75
C GLU A 1143 1.21 12.54 -11.41
N ARG A 1144 0.72 13.00 -10.25
CA ARG A 1144 0.73 14.38 -9.73
C ARG A 1144 2.03 14.80 -9.03
N PHE A 1145 2.99 13.90 -8.84
CA PHE A 1145 4.31 14.20 -8.28
C PHE A 1145 5.40 14.38 -9.35
N LEU A 1146 6.17 15.47 -9.31
CA LEU A 1146 7.41 15.59 -10.11
C LEU A 1146 8.52 14.69 -9.56
N GLY A 1147 8.48 14.37 -8.28
CA GLY A 1147 9.54 13.68 -7.58
C GLY A 1147 9.32 13.63 -6.07
N THR A 1148 10.25 12.97 -5.39
CA THR A 1148 10.20 12.68 -3.95
C THR A 1148 11.62 12.35 -3.48
N GLY A 1149 11.89 12.29 -2.18
CA GLY A 1149 13.17 11.82 -1.65
C GLY A 1149 13.34 12.02 -0.14
N PHE A 1150 14.50 11.59 0.35
CA PHE A 1150 15.03 11.74 1.70
C PHE A 1150 16.57 11.62 1.62
N GLY A 1151 17.30 12.21 2.57
CA GLY A 1151 18.77 12.13 2.57
C GLY A 1151 19.33 10.75 2.92
N THR A 1152 20.57 10.48 2.53
CA THR A 1152 21.28 9.26 2.93
C THR A 1152 21.49 9.18 4.44
N VAL A 1153 21.33 7.97 4.98
CA VAL A 1153 21.59 7.66 6.41
C VAL A 1153 23.10 7.56 6.71
N TRP A 1154 23.91 7.26 5.68
CA TRP A 1154 25.36 7.11 5.76
C TRP A 1154 26.06 8.05 4.77
N PRO A 1155 27.11 8.79 5.15
CA PRO A 1155 27.78 9.73 4.24
C PRO A 1155 28.33 9.08 2.96
N ASP A 1156 28.75 7.81 3.03
CA ASP A 1156 29.22 7.02 1.89
C ASP A 1156 28.13 6.14 1.26
N GLY A 1157 26.87 6.57 1.37
CA GLY A 1157 25.68 5.86 0.87
C GLY A 1157 24.72 6.74 0.06
N TYR A 1158 23.56 6.16 -0.28
CA TYR A 1158 22.45 6.79 -0.98
C TYR A 1158 21.12 6.69 -0.21
N GLY A 1159 20.38 7.80 -0.16
CA GLY A 1159 18.95 7.82 0.13
C GLY A 1159 18.16 7.79 -1.19
N ILE A 1160 17.24 6.83 -1.35
CA ILE A 1160 16.52 6.62 -2.62
C ILE A 1160 15.02 6.43 -2.39
N ASN A 1161 14.19 7.27 -3.01
CA ASN A 1161 12.76 7.01 -3.15
C ASN A 1161 12.41 6.78 -4.63
N TYR A 1162 11.52 5.84 -4.94
CA TYR A 1162 11.07 5.61 -6.32
C TYR A 1162 9.56 5.52 -6.47
N LEU A 1163 9.07 6.17 -7.54
CA LEU A 1163 7.70 6.16 -8.01
C LEU A 1163 7.61 5.32 -9.29
N ALA A 1164 7.17 4.06 -9.16
CA ALA A 1164 6.96 3.13 -10.27
C ALA A 1164 5.61 3.35 -10.99
N GLY A 1165 5.56 4.26 -11.98
CA GLY A 1165 4.36 4.57 -12.75
C GLY A 1165 4.13 3.66 -13.96
N PRO A 1166 2.98 3.76 -14.65
CA PRO A 1166 2.67 2.91 -15.82
C PRO A 1166 3.67 3.09 -16.96
N LYS A 1167 3.98 4.35 -17.31
CA LYS A 1167 4.84 4.75 -18.45
C LYS A 1167 6.19 5.38 -18.06
N ILE A 1168 6.38 5.75 -16.79
CA ILE A 1168 7.58 6.43 -16.26
C ILE A 1168 7.93 5.89 -14.87
N ILE A 1169 9.22 5.76 -14.57
CA ILE A 1169 9.73 5.55 -13.20
C ILE A 1169 10.50 6.80 -12.80
N LYS A 1170 10.13 7.43 -11.69
CA LYS A 1170 10.82 8.61 -11.14
C LYS A 1170 11.60 8.18 -9.90
N PHE A 1171 12.91 8.35 -9.89
CA PHE A 1171 13.76 8.12 -8.72
C PHE A 1171 14.23 9.46 -8.17
N GLY A 1172 14.04 9.70 -6.87
CA GLY A 1172 14.83 10.69 -6.14
C GLY A 1172 16.01 10.01 -5.49
N ILE A 1173 17.21 10.56 -5.69
CA ILE A 1173 18.47 10.03 -5.18
C ILE A 1173 19.21 11.18 -4.50
N GLU A 1174 19.74 10.93 -3.30
CA GLU A 1174 20.62 11.84 -2.57
C GLU A 1174 21.86 11.10 -2.07
N SER A 1175 23.01 11.75 -2.18
CA SER A 1175 24.29 11.38 -1.57
C SER A 1175 25.03 12.62 -1.09
N LYS A 1176 26.24 12.48 -0.55
CA LYS A 1176 27.06 13.60 -0.07
C LYS A 1176 28.19 13.98 -1.04
N TYR A 1177 28.39 15.27 -1.29
CA TYR A 1177 29.52 15.80 -2.07
C TYR A 1177 30.86 15.61 -1.35
N SER A 1178 30.86 15.54 -0.02
CA SER A 1178 32.01 15.26 0.84
C SER A 1178 32.52 13.83 0.76
N SER A 1179 31.70 12.88 0.29
CA SER A 1179 32.10 11.49 0.09
C SER A 1179 32.82 11.33 -1.25
N PRO A 1180 34.12 10.93 -1.26
CA PRO A 1180 34.90 10.74 -2.50
C PRO A 1180 34.55 9.42 -3.22
N THR A 1181 33.35 8.90 -2.96
CA THR A 1181 33.01 7.48 -3.06
C THR A 1181 31.55 7.24 -3.46
N THR A 1182 30.76 8.31 -3.54
CA THR A 1182 29.38 8.38 -4.01
C THR A 1182 29.24 9.58 -4.95
N SER A 1183 28.32 9.49 -5.91
CA SER A 1183 28.03 10.55 -6.87
C SER A 1183 26.65 10.27 -7.46
N THR A 1184 25.68 11.15 -7.22
CA THR A 1184 24.31 10.93 -7.69
C THR A 1184 24.24 10.98 -9.22
N ALA A 1185 25.06 11.80 -9.88
CA ALA A 1185 25.19 11.81 -11.34
C ALA A 1185 25.63 10.45 -11.91
N GLU A 1186 26.68 9.84 -11.36
CA GLU A 1186 27.17 8.52 -11.78
C GLU A 1186 26.17 7.41 -11.44
N PHE A 1187 25.59 7.44 -10.23
CA PHE A 1187 24.63 6.43 -9.81
C PHE A 1187 23.37 6.46 -10.69
N LYS A 1188 22.87 7.65 -11.08
CA LYS A 1188 21.79 7.77 -12.08
C LYS A 1188 22.15 7.07 -13.39
N ALA A 1189 23.36 7.28 -13.91
CA ALA A 1189 23.83 6.59 -15.12
C ALA A 1189 23.88 5.06 -14.92
N LYS A 1190 24.34 4.57 -13.75
CA LYS A 1190 24.37 3.13 -13.44
C LYS A 1190 22.99 2.51 -13.21
N VAL A 1191 22.00 3.27 -12.72
CA VAL A 1191 20.59 2.83 -12.70
C VAL A 1191 20.06 2.67 -14.12
N VAL A 1192 20.24 3.66 -15.00
CA VAL A 1192 19.81 3.59 -16.41
C VAL A 1192 20.50 2.43 -17.16
N GLU A 1193 21.80 2.24 -16.96
CA GLU A 1193 22.58 1.13 -17.51
C GLU A 1193 22.02 -0.24 -17.06
N SER A 1194 21.78 -0.40 -15.75
CA SER A 1194 21.23 -1.64 -15.16
C SER A 1194 19.82 -1.93 -15.64
N MET A 1195 18.95 -0.92 -15.71
CA MET A 1195 17.58 -1.03 -16.23
C MET A 1195 17.56 -1.42 -17.72
N ARG A 1196 18.50 -0.93 -18.54
CA ARG A 1196 18.59 -1.31 -19.96
C ARG A 1196 19.03 -2.78 -20.13
N GLU A 1197 20.06 -3.21 -19.41
CA GLU A 1197 20.55 -4.60 -19.47
C GLU A 1197 19.51 -5.59 -18.94
N MET A 1198 18.88 -5.29 -17.80
CA MET A 1198 17.81 -6.14 -17.25
C MET A 1198 16.57 -6.23 -18.15
N LYS A 1199 16.42 -5.33 -19.14
CA LYS A 1199 15.38 -5.41 -20.18
C LYS A 1199 15.80 -6.27 -21.37
N SER A 1200 17.07 -6.25 -21.80
CA SER A 1200 17.51 -7.03 -22.97
C SER A 1200 17.34 -8.54 -22.75
N LEU A 1201 17.56 -9.02 -21.51
CA LEU A 1201 17.39 -10.42 -21.09
C LEU A 1201 16.02 -11.04 -21.47
N PHE A 1202 14.97 -10.23 -21.51
CA PHE A 1202 13.63 -10.69 -21.88
C PHE A 1202 13.44 -10.69 -23.40
N ASN A 1203 13.90 -9.64 -24.09
CA ASN A 1203 13.80 -9.50 -25.55
C ASN A 1203 14.57 -10.59 -26.32
N GLU A 1204 15.76 -10.95 -25.84
CA GLU A 1204 16.64 -11.95 -26.50
C GLU A 1204 16.02 -13.36 -26.52
N LEU A 1205 15.11 -13.65 -25.58
CA LEU A 1205 14.36 -14.91 -25.55
C LEU A 1205 13.17 -14.92 -26.50
N ASP A 1206 12.46 -13.81 -26.69
CA ASP A 1206 11.41 -13.72 -27.71
C ASP A 1206 12.00 -13.89 -29.12
N GLU A 1207 13.18 -13.34 -29.40
CA GLU A 1207 13.90 -13.56 -30.66
C GLU A 1207 14.35 -15.02 -30.84
N THR A 1208 14.92 -15.66 -29.81
CA THR A 1208 15.37 -17.06 -29.93
C THR A 1208 14.22 -18.06 -29.95
N ALA A 1209 13.12 -17.80 -29.23
CA ALA A 1209 11.89 -18.58 -29.31
C ALA A 1209 11.19 -18.41 -30.68
N SER A 1210 11.30 -17.25 -31.32
CA SER A 1210 10.81 -17.04 -32.68
C SER A 1210 11.68 -17.74 -33.73
N LYS A 1211 13.01 -17.67 -33.59
CA LYS A 1211 13.98 -18.37 -34.46
C LYS A 1211 13.98 -19.90 -34.27
N ALA A 1212 13.37 -20.41 -33.20
CA ALA A 1212 13.15 -21.84 -32.96
C ALA A 1212 11.74 -22.33 -33.38
N LYS A 1213 10.91 -21.44 -33.94
CA LYS A 1213 9.59 -21.75 -34.53
C LYS A 1213 9.56 -21.61 -36.06
N LEU A 1214 10.71 -21.29 -36.66
CA LEU A 1214 10.98 -21.22 -38.10
C LEU A 1214 11.93 -22.36 -38.51
#